data_AF-A0A091DF80-F1
#
_entry.id   AF-A0A091DF80-F1
#
_cell.length_a   1.000
_cell.length_b   1.000
_cell.length_c   1.000
_cell.angle_alpha   90.00
_cell.angle_beta   90.00
_cell.angle_gamma   90.00
#
_symmetry.space_group_name_H-M   'P 1'
#
loop_
_entity.id
_entity.type
_entity.pdbx_description
1 polymer ?
#
loop_
_entity_poly.entity_id
_entity_poly.type
_entity_poly.pdbx_seq_one_letter_code
_entity_poly.pdbx_strand_id
1 'polypeptide(L)'
;MLGPIAQRWLWGLDEQRESPKKEHTGLVGKQTFIGDSGQAHLENKRPFSSRQPADYAHVPPRPSDSCHNLVTQAQSASDLPAAVMGSPLRFHGRVVVVTGAGGGRAYALAFAERGASVIVNDLGGDFRGVGKGSLAADKVVEEIRRKGGKAVASYDSVEAGEKIVKTALDAFGRIDVVVNNAGILRDRSFSRTSDEDWDLVHRVHLRGSFQVTRAAWDHMKRQNYGRIIMTSSSAGIYGNFGQANYSAAKLGLLGLANTLAIEGRKNNIHCNTIAPNAGSRMTETILPEDIIQALKPEYVAPLVLWLCHESCEENGGLFEVGAGWIGKLRWERTLGAIVRRKNQSVTPEAVKANWKKICDFSNASKPQSIQESTGSIIEILHKLDSEEEILPNPTSHVASTASPGFASAIGYKLPSYFSAYTELDTIMYALGVGASMKDPKDLKFLYEGSSDFSCLPTFGVIIAQKSMTSGGLAEIPGLPINFAKVLHGEQYLQIYKPFPRAGELKSEAVIADILDKGSGLVIILDVYSYSGKELICYSQYSLFVVGSGGFGGKRTSEKIKVAIATPSRPPDAVITDYTSLNQAALYRLSGDWNPLHIDPNFANLAGFEKPILHGLCTFGFSARHVLQKFADNDVSRFKSIKARFAKPVYPGQTLQTEMWKEDNRIHFQTKIQETGDIVISNAYVDLLPPSGIPAKKHPEGGELQSTLVFEEINRRLKDVGKEVVKKVNAVFEWHITKGGNTAAKWTIDLKNGSGKVYQGPAEGSTDTTIIISDEDFMEVVLGKLDPQKAFFSGRLKARGNIMLSQKLQMILKDYSKL
;
A
#
# COMPACT_ATOMS: atom_id res chain seq x y z
N MET A 1 21.85 -3.95 36.79
CA MET A 1 22.11 -5.36 37.17
C MET A 1 22.95 -5.99 36.06
N LEU A 2 24.23 -6.26 36.34
CA LEU A 2 25.13 -7.01 35.47
C LEU A 2 25.10 -8.49 35.89
N GLY A 3 25.17 -9.40 34.91
CA GLY A 3 25.50 -10.80 35.11
C GLY A 3 25.56 -11.57 33.77
N PRO A 4 26.59 -12.39 33.49
CA PRO A 4 27.34 -12.35 32.23
C PRO A 4 27.56 -13.72 31.55
N ILE A 5 27.99 -13.75 30.27
CA ILE A 5 28.98 -14.69 29.72
C ILE A 5 29.60 -14.08 28.44
N ALA A 6 30.92 -13.90 28.51
CA ALA A 6 31.92 -13.86 27.43
C ALA A 6 31.98 -12.67 26.43
N GLN A 7 32.57 -11.56 26.89
CA GLN A 7 33.55 -10.78 26.10
C GLN A 7 34.96 -11.16 26.57
N ARG A 8 35.80 -11.72 25.70
CA ARG A 8 37.25 -11.45 25.63
C ARG A 8 37.90 -12.22 24.48
N TRP A 9 38.00 -11.57 23.31
CA TRP A 9 39.09 -11.73 22.34
C TRP A 9 39.25 -10.37 21.66
N LEU A 10 40.24 -9.59 22.12
CA LEU A 10 41.09 -8.71 21.29
C LEU A 10 42.04 -7.93 22.20
N TRP A 11 43.33 -8.08 21.86
CA TRP A 11 44.51 -7.29 22.21
C TRP A 11 45.39 -7.73 23.39
N GLY A 12 46.59 -8.15 23.00
CA GLY A 12 47.76 -8.36 23.86
C GLY A 12 48.93 -9.00 23.10
N LEU A 13 49.70 -8.19 22.36
CA LEU A 13 51.15 -8.28 22.09
C LEU A 13 51.56 -6.83 21.74
N ASP A 14 52.62 -6.20 22.22
CA ASP A 14 53.75 -6.57 23.06
C ASP A 14 54.40 -5.23 23.51
N GLU A 15 54.97 -5.15 24.71
CA GLU A 15 56.32 -4.59 24.98
C GLU A 15 56.64 -4.50 26.49
N GLN A 16 57.49 -5.44 26.88
CA GLN A 16 58.64 -5.35 27.81
C GLN A 16 58.62 -4.33 28.98
N ARG A 17 58.69 -4.85 30.21
CA ARG A 17 59.93 -4.86 31.03
C ARG A 17 59.75 -5.62 32.36
N GLU A 18 60.60 -6.63 32.50
CA GLU A 18 61.30 -7.16 33.69
C GLU A 18 60.59 -7.26 35.07
N SER A 19 60.16 -8.49 35.39
CA SER A 19 60.62 -9.41 36.47
C SER A 19 61.09 -8.89 37.86
N PRO A 20 61.19 -9.77 38.88
CA PRO A 20 60.21 -10.74 39.40
C PRO A 20 60.20 -10.81 40.95
N LYS A 21 59.23 -11.51 41.56
CA LYS A 21 59.40 -12.59 42.57
C LYS A 21 58.26 -12.68 43.61
N LYS A 22 57.78 -13.93 43.73
CA LYS A 22 57.51 -14.75 44.95
C LYS A 22 56.49 -14.20 45.95
N GLU A 23 55.32 -14.84 46.07
CA GLU A 23 55.04 -16.07 46.85
C GLU A 23 54.94 -15.85 48.37
N HIS A 24 53.87 -16.44 48.91
CA HIS A 24 53.66 -16.97 50.26
C HIS A 24 52.93 -16.17 51.36
N THR A 25 51.66 -16.60 51.55
CA THR A 25 51.05 -17.19 52.77
C THR A 25 50.76 -16.38 54.03
N GLY A 26 49.54 -16.63 54.55
CA GLY A 26 49.14 -16.57 55.97
C GLY A 26 48.50 -15.25 56.39
N LEU A 27 47.51 -15.15 57.28
CA LEU A 27 46.82 -16.03 58.23
C LEU A 27 45.53 -15.25 58.64
N VAL A 28 44.34 -15.86 58.70
CA VAL A 28 43.64 -16.43 59.89
C VAL A 28 43.28 -15.45 61.02
N GLY A 29 42.00 -15.45 61.38
CA GLY A 29 41.46 -15.10 62.71
C GLY A 29 39.97 -14.71 62.65
N LYS A 30 39.01 -15.65 62.71
CA LYS A 30 38.31 -16.25 63.90
C LYS A 30 37.35 -15.31 64.65
N GLN A 31 36.06 -15.69 64.69
CA GLN A 31 35.16 -15.92 65.86
C GLN A 31 33.68 -15.98 65.36
N THR A 32 33.02 -17.14 65.25
CA THR A 32 32.15 -17.85 66.26
C THR A 32 31.07 -16.95 66.91
N PHE A 33 29.79 -17.29 67.09
CA PHE A 33 28.86 -18.40 66.78
C PHE A 33 27.46 -17.95 67.33
N ILE A 34 26.41 -18.77 67.12
CA ILE A 34 25.06 -18.77 67.78
C ILE A 34 24.06 -17.73 67.20
N GLY A 35 22.84 -18.06 66.77
CA GLY A 35 22.04 -19.28 66.80
C GLY A 35 20.56 -18.91 67.01
N ASP A 36 19.68 -19.46 66.15
CA ASP A 36 18.30 -19.95 66.33
C ASP A 36 17.34 -19.30 67.37
N SER A 37 16.02 -19.19 67.20
CA SER A 37 14.98 -19.75 66.29
C SER A 37 13.63 -19.12 66.71
N GLY A 38 12.55 -19.27 65.92
CA GLY A 38 11.17 -19.19 66.47
C GLY A 38 10.09 -18.56 65.60
N GLN A 39 9.19 -19.41 65.12
CA GLN A 39 7.89 -19.21 64.46
C GLN A 39 7.01 -18.04 64.99
N ALA A 40 6.22 -17.42 64.10
CA ALA A 40 4.75 -17.61 63.99
C ALA A 40 3.99 -16.41 63.36
N HIS A 41 3.12 -16.75 62.41
CA HIS A 41 1.77 -16.25 62.11
C HIS A 41 1.38 -14.75 61.94
N LEU A 42 0.76 -14.54 60.76
CA LEU A 42 -0.55 -13.88 60.49
C LEU A 42 -0.68 -12.35 60.51
N GLU A 43 -1.05 -11.88 59.30
CA GLU A 43 -2.19 -11.01 58.98
C GLU A 43 -2.06 -9.47 58.86
N ASN A 44 -2.51 -9.04 57.67
CA ASN A 44 -3.40 -7.91 57.39
C ASN A 44 -2.86 -6.46 57.44
N LYS A 45 -2.80 -5.85 56.24
CA LYS A 45 -3.50 -4.59 55.81
C LYS A 45 -2.67 -3.77 54.81
N ARG A 46 -3.37 -3.23 53.80
CA ARG A 46 -2.91 -2.23 52.82
C ARG A 46 -2.35 -0.97 53.52
N PRO A 47 -1.57 -0.12 52.82
CA PRO A 47 -2.19 1.12 52.31
C PRO A 47 -1.61 1.69 50.99
N PHE A 48 -2.26 2.79 50.60
CA PHE A 48 -2.19 3.64 49.40
C PHE A 48 -0.87 4.41 49.14
N SER A 49 -0.65 4.70 47.84
CA SER A 49 -0.17 5.96 47.23
C SER A 49 1.22 6.54 47.58
N SER A 50 2.07 6.70 46.56
CA SER A 50 2.54 8.03 46.13
C SER A 50 3.11 8.03 44.69
N ARG A 51 3.06 9.23 44.10
CA ARG A 51 3.24 9.68 42.71
C ARG A 51 4.56 9.31 42.01
N GLN A 52 4.52 9.13 40.69
CA GLN A 52 5.67 9.32 39.79
C GLN A 52 5.41 10.50 38.83
N PRO A 53 6.42 11.34 38.53
CA PRO A 53 6.35 12.31 37.46
C PRO A 53 6.77 11.72 36.11
N ALA A 54 6.19 12.30 35.07
CA ALA A 54 6.40 12.03 33.66
C ALA A 54 7.72 12.62 33.15
N ASP A 55 8.34 11.92 32.20
CA ASP A 55 8.93 12.49 30.98
C ASP A 55 9.44 11.33 30.11
N TYR A 56 9.05 11.27 28.84
CA TYR A 56 9.94 10.92 27.72
C TYR A 56 9.22 11.16 26.38
N ALA A 57 9.85 12.04 25.60
CA ALA A 57 9.50 12.37 24.23
C ALA A 57 9.54 11.14 23.30
N HIS A 58 8.60 11.09 22.35
CA HIS A 58 8.58 10.11 21.28
C HIS A 58 9.81 10.30 20.37
N VAL A 59 10.76 9.38 20.50
CA VAL A 59 11.84 9.15 19.53
C VAL A 59 11.26 8.27 18.41
N PRO A 60 11.47 8.59 17.11
CA PRO A 60 11.09 7.68 16.03
C PRO A 60 11.83 6.35 16.17
N PRO A 61 11.23 5.21 15.76
CA PRO A 61 11.81 3.89 16.00
C PRO A 61 13.19 3.78 15.33
N ARG A 62 14.13 3.14 16.02
CA ARG A 62 15.47 2.89 15.46
C ARG A 62 15.36 1.84 14.35
N PRO A 63 16.26 1.85 13.34
CA PRO A 63 16.26 0.86 12.26
C PRO A 63 16.27 -0.61 12.74
N SER A 64 16.78 -0.88 13.94
CA SER A 64 16.83 -2.21 14.55
C SER A 64 15.46 -2.80 14.91
N ASP A 65 14.43 -1.98 15.12
CA ASP A 65 13.10 -2.46 15.57
C ASP A 65 12.26 -3.00 14.41
N SER A 66 12.68 -2.74 13.16
CA SER A 66 11.98 -3.21 11.96
C SER A 66 12.15 -4.72 11.69
N CYS A 67 13.33 -5.30 12.01
CA CYS A 67 13.59 -6.72 11.79
C CYS A 67 12.82 -7.64 12.76
N HIS A 68 12.59 -7.21 14.01
CA HIS A 68 11.83 -8.01 14.97
C HIS A 68 10.32 -8.07 14.64
N ASN A 69 9.79 -7.06 13.94
CA ASN A 69 8.38 -7.03 13.54
C ASN A 69 8.03 -7.89 12.30
N LEU A 70 9.02 -8.27 11.48
CA LEU A 70 8.76 -9.06 10.27
C LEU A 70 8.32 -10.50 10.56
N VAL A 71 8.84 -11.11 11.64
CA VAL A 71 8.49 -12.48 12.02
C VAL A 71 7.12 -12.54 12.71
N THR A 72 6.75 -11.51 13.47
CA THR A 72 5.45 -11.44 14.16
C THR A 72 4.29 -11.03 13.26
N GLN A 73 4.55 -10.37 12.13
CA GLN A 73 3.53 -9.99 11.13
C GLN A 73 3.38 -10.98 9.97
N ALA A 74 4.29 -11.94 9.82
CA ALA A 74 4.15 -13.01 8.83
C ALA A 74 2.94 -13.88 9.20
N GLN A 75 1.90 -13.87 8.36
CA GLN A 75 0.74 -14.74 8.55
C GLN A 75 1.17 -16.20 8.54
N SER A 76 0.77 -16.97 9.54
CA SER A 76 1.01 -18.40 9.56
C SER A 76 0.20 -19.07 8.45
N ALA A 77 0.81 -19.96 7.68
CA ALA A 77 0.11 -20.77 6.68
C ALA A 77 -1.01 -21.64 7.30
N SER A 78 -1.01 -21.83 8.63
CA SER A 78 -2.07 -22.52 9.38
C SER A 78 -3.43 -21.79 9.38
N ASP A 79 -3.46 -20.51 9.01
CA ASP A 79 -4.66 -19.68 9.11
C ASP A 79 -5.45 -19.60 7.78
N LEU A 80 -4.96 -20.27 6.74
CA LEU A 80 -5.65 -20.40 5.46
C LEU A 80 -6.57 -21.64 5.47
N PRO A 81 -7.86 -21.52 5.10
CA PRO A 81 -8.73 -22.69 4.99
C PRO A 81 -8.15 -23.69 3.98
N ALA A 82 -8.15 -24.97 4.32
CA ALA A 82 -7.52 -26.08 3.59
C ALA A 82 -8.00 -26.32 2.14
N ALA A 83 -8.81 -25.42 1.58
CA ALA A 83 -9.55 -25.55 0.34
C ALA A 83 -9.08 -24.59 -0.77
N VAL A 84 -7.77 -24.49 -1.04
CA VAL A 84 -7.24 -24.05 -2.36
C VAL A 84 -5.89 -24.72 -2.65
N MET A 85 -5.80 -26.05 -2.57
CA MET A 85 -4.67 -26.74 -3.21
C MET A 85 -5.03 -26.95 -4.69
N GLY A 86 -4.52 -26.08 -5.56
CA GLY A 86 -4.64 -26.25 -7.01
C GLY A 86 -4.01 -27.57 -7.49
N SER A 87 -4.20 -27.90 -8.77
CA SER A 87 -3.59 -29.10 -9.38
C SER A 87 -2.09 -29.20 -9.06
N PRO A 88 -1.57 -30.40 -8.72
CA PRO A 88 -0.19 -30.56 -8.29
C PRO A 88 0.78 -30.14 -9.39
N LEU A 89 1.80 -29.34 -9.05
CA LEU A 89 2.85 -28.92 -9.98
C LEU A 89 3.69 -30.12 -10.43
N ARG A 90 3.78 -30.34 -11.74
CA ARG A 90 4.48 -31.48 -12.37
C ARG A 90 5.42 -31.00 -13.48
N PHE A 91 6.46 -31.78 -13.77
CA PHE A 91 7.52 -31.45 -14.72
C PHE A 91 7.67 -32.53 -15.81
N HIS A 92 6.58 -33.23 -16.15
CA HIS A 92 6.60 -34.24 -17.19
C HIS A 92 7.10 -33.66 -18.52
N GLY A 93 8.04 -34.36 -19.14
CA GLY A 93 8.64 -33.94 -20.42
C GLY A 93 9.60 -32.76 -20.35
N ARG A 94 9.90 -32.25 -19.14
CA ARG A 94 10.90 -31.19 -18.91
C ARG A 94 12.25 -31.79 -18.58
N VAL A 95 13.31 -31.24 -19.19
CA VAL A 95 14.70 -31.58 -18.91
C VAL A 95 15.34 -30.51 -18.04
N VAL A 96 15.82 -30.91 -16.86
CA VAL A 96 16.32 -30.02 -15.81
C VAL A 96 17.80 -30.29 -15.58
N VAL A 97 18.64 -29.27 -15.74
CA VAL A 97 20.05 -29.29 -15.31
C VAL A 97 20.16 -28.65 -13.93
N VAL A 98 20.78 -29.35 -12.98
CA VAL A 98 21.17 -28.79 -11.68
C VAL A 98 22.69 -28.88 -11.55
N THR A 99 23.37 -27.74 -11.43
CA THR A 99 24.83 -27.72 -11.24
C THR A 99 25.20 -27.80 -9.76
N GLY A 100 26.29 -28.50 -9.44
CA GLY A 100 26.67 -28.79 -8.05
C GLY A 100 25.59 -29.58 -7.31
N ALA A 101 24.94 -30.53 -7.98
CA ALA A 101 23.79 -31.28 -7.49
C ALA A 101 24.13 -32.29 -6.38
N GLY A 102 25.41 -32.49 -6.05
CA GLY A 102 25.81 -33.14 -4.80
C GLY A 102 25.40 -32.30 -3.58
N GLY A 103 25.59 -30.98 -3.64
CA GLY A 103 25.09 -30.02 -2.66
C GLY A 103 23.65 -29.56 -2.93
N GLY A 104 23.28 -29.41 -4.20
CA GLY A 104 21.91 -29.12 -4.69
C GLY A 104 21.01 -30.35 -4.77
N ARG A 105 21.32 -31.40 -4.00
CA ARG A 105 20.65 -32.73 -4.06
C ARG A 105 19.14 -32.63 -3.87
N ALA A 106 18.69 -31.77 -2.96
CA ALA A 106 17.26 -31.57 -2.68
C ALA A 106 16.49 -31.10 -3.93
N TYR A 107 17.07 -30.22 -4.75
CA TYR A 107 16.45 -29.77 -6.00
C TYR A 107 16.33 -30.91 -7.00
N ALA A 108 17.42 -31.65 -7.22
CA ALA A 108 17.45 -32.75 -8.18
C ALA A 108 16.42 -33.83 -7.85
N LEU A 109 16.31 -34.21 -6.57
CA LEU A 109 15.31 -35.17 -6.10
C LEU A 109 13.89 -34.64 -6.27
N ALA A 110 13.62 -33.38 -5.88
CA ALA A 110 12.29 -32.80 -5.93
C ALA A 110 11.78 -32.62 -7.39
N PHE A 111 12.65 -32.26 -8.32
CA PHE A 111 12.29 -32.22 -9.75
C PHE A 111 11.99 -33.62 -10.31
N ALA A 112 12.85 -34.61 -9.99
CA ALA A 112 12.68 -35.98 -10.47
C ALA A 112 11.40 -36.64 -9.94
N GLU A 113 11.08 -36.45 -8.65
CA GLU A 113 9.85 -36.93 -8.01
C GLU A 113 8.59 -36.39 -8.71
N ARG A 114 8.69 -35.22 -9.35
CA ARG A 114 7.60 -34.57 -10.08
C ARG A 114 7.64 -34.81 -11.59
N GLY A 115 8.44 -35.76 -12.06
CA GLY A 115 8.42 -36.26 -13.44
C GLY A 115 9.43 -35.62 -14.39
N ALA A 116 10.35 -34.79 -13.90
CA ALA A 116 11.44 -34.23 -14.72
C ALA A 116 12.48 -35.31 -15.09
N SER A 117 13.12 -35.13 -16.23
CA SER A 117 14.38 -35.82 -16.56
C SER A 117 15.55 -34.94 -16.13
N VAL A 118 16.39 -35.41 -15.21
CA VAL A 118 17.35 -34.57 -14.49
C VAL A 118 18.80 -34.87 -14.90
N ILE A 119 19.54 -33.83 -15.27
CA ILE A 119 20.99 -33.87 -15.37
C ILE A 119 21.58 -33.43 -14.02
N VAL A 120 22.19 -34.39 -13.34
CA VAL A 120 22.84 -34.21 -12.05
C VAL A 120 24.30 -33.87 -12.34
N ASN A 121 24.63 -32.59 -12.37
CA ASN A 121 26.01 -32.15 -12.57
C ASN A 121 26.72 -31.94 -11.23
N ASP A 122 27.89 -32.55 -11.05
CA ASP A 122 28.78 -32.26 -9.92
C ASP A 122 30.23 -32.61 -10.27
N LEU A 123 31.17 -31.73 -9.93
CA LEU A 123 32.61 -31.97 -10.15
C LEU A 123 33.18 -32.98 -9.14
N GLY A 124 32.55 -33.12 -7.97
CA GLY A 124 32.96 -34.01 -6.88
C GLY A 124 34.21 -33.57 -6.11
N GLY A 125 34.55 -32.27 -6.18
CA GLY A 125 35.59 -31.66 -5.34
C GLY A 125 35.09 -31.29 -3.94
N ASP A 126 35.99 -30.79 -3.11
CA ASP A 126 35.65 -30.23 -1.81
C ASP A 126 35.02 -28.82 -1.92
N PHE A 127 34.46 -28.31 -0.81
CA PHE A 127 33.81 -26.99 -0.78
C PHE A 127 34.78 -25.82 -0.96
N ARG A 128 36.10 -26.07 -1.01
CA ARG A 128 37.14 -25.06 -1.27
C ARG A 128 37.60 -25.08 -2.73
N GLY A 129 36.99 -25.90 -3.57
CA GLY A 129 37.28 -26.01 -4.99
C GLY A 129 38.51 -26.86 -5.31
N VAL A 130 38.86 -27.81 -4.44
CA VAL A 130 39.98 -28.75 -4.66
C VAL A 130 39.47 -30.16 -4.93
N GLY A 131 40.05 -30.81 -5.93
CA GLY A 131 39.75 -32.20 -6.27
C GLY A 131 38.62 -32.37 -7.29
N LYS A 132 38.44 -33.63 -7.73
CA LYS A 132 37.40 -34.06 -8.67
C LYS A 132 37.04 -35.52 -8.42
N GLY A 133 35.80 -35.90 -8.69
CA GLY A 133 35.34 -37.28 -8.55
C GLY A 133 33.91 -37.47 -9.06
N SER A 134 33.56 -38.68 -9.50
CA SER A 134 32.23 -38.98 -10.06
C SER A 134 31.18 -39.25 -8.97
N LEU A 135 31.62 -39.75 -7.81
CA LEU A 135 30.76 -40.31 -6.76
C LEU A 135 29.68 -39.35 -6.24
N ALA A 136 29.93 -38.04 -6.24
CA ALA A 136 28.96 -37.05 -5.77
C ALA A 136 27.70 -37.02 -6.66
N ALA A 137 27.89 -36.99 -7.98
CA ALA A 137 26.79 -37.04 -8.95
C ALA A 137 26.16 -38.44 -9.02
N ASP A 138 26.99 -39.49 -9.05
CA ASP A 138 26.52 -40.88 -9.20
C ASP A 138 25.53 -41.28 -8.10
N LYS A 139 25.83 -40.96 -6.83
CA LYS A 139 24.96 -41.26 -5.69
C LYS A 139 23.57 -40.64 -5.83
N VAL A 140 23.49 -39.39 -6.30
CA VAL A 140 22.22 -38.68 -6.47
C VAL A 140 21.44 -39.27 -7.65
N VAL A 141 22.10 -39.64 -8.74
CA VAL A 141 21.47 -40.33 -9.88
C VAL A 141 20.91 -41.69 -9.47
N GLU A 142 21.69 -42.49 -8.74
CA GLU A 142 21.24 -43.78 -8.21
C GLU A 142 20.03 -43.62 -7.30
N GLU A 143 20.02 -42.61 -6.43
CA GLU A 143 18.89 -42.34 -5.56
C GLU A 143 17.64 -41.94 -6.34
N ILE A 144 17.78 -41.05 -7.34
CA ILE A 144 16.68 -40.66 -8.22
C ILE A 144 16.10 -41.90 -8.93
N ARG A 145 16.96 -42.75 -9.50
CA ARG A 145 16.53 -43.98 -10.19
C ARG A 145 15.83 -44.95 -9.24
N ARG A 146 16.33 -45.10 -8.02
CA ARG A 146 15.71 -45.93 -6.97
C ARG A 146 14.31 -45.44 -6.59
N LYS A 147 14.09 -44.12 -6.66
CA LYS A 147 12.77 -43.47 -6.45
C LYS A 147 11.90 -43.46 -7.72
N GLY A 148 12.31 -44.14 -8.80
CA GLY A 148 11.56 -44.26 -10.05
C GLY A 148 11.69 -43.06 -11.00
N GLY A 149 12.59 -42.11 -10.71
CA GLY A 149 12.85 -40.95 -11.57
C GLY A 149 13.88 -41.22 -12.68
N LYS A 150 14.02 -40.25 -13.60
CA LYS A 150 14.98 -40.30 -14.72
C LYS A 150 16.12 -39.34 -14.47
N ALA A 151 17.36 -39.83 -14.43
CA ALA A 151 18.53 -38.99 -14.30
C ALA A 151 19.79 -39.55 -14.97
N VAL A 152 20.68 -38.63 -15.38
CA VAL A 152 22.03 -38.89 -15.91
C VAL A 152 23.03 -37.97 -15.22
N ALA A 153 24.24 -38.45 -14.95
CA ALA A 153 25.29 -37.69 -14.30
C ALA A 153 26.10 -36.88 -15.33
N SER A 154 26.62 -35.73 -14.90
CA SER A 154 27.59 -34.92 -15.66
C SER A 154 28.73 -34.49 -14.73
N TYR A 155 29.97 -34.85 -15.07
CA TYR A 155 31.12 -34.68 -14.17
C TYR A 155 31.99 -33.44 -14.48
N ASP A 156 31.64 -32.69 -15.52
CA ASP A 156 32.38 -31.51 -15.93
C ASP A 156 32.24 -30.35 -14.94
N SER A 157 33.29 -29.53 -14.82
CA SER A 157 33.22 -28.22 -14.16
C SER A 157 32.23 -27.32 -14.89
N VAL A 158 31.55 -26.45 -14.16
CA VAL A 158 30.71 -25.38 -14.74
C VAL A 158 31.49 -24.43 -15.65
N GLU A 159 32.81 -24.38 -15.52
CA GLU A 159 33.71 -23.68 -16.45
C GLU A 159 33.70 -24.28 -17.87
N ALA A 160 33.21 -25.51 -18.01
CA ALA A 160 32.98 -26.20 -19.27
C ALA A 160 31.48 -26.37 -19.53
N GLY A 161 30.68 -25.32 -19.27
CA GLY A 161 29.21 -25.36 -19.31
C GLY A 161 28.59 -25.92 -20.61
N GLU A 162 29.27 -25.79 -21.75
CA GLU A 162 28.84 -26.39 -23.03
C GLU A 162 28.71 -27.92 -22.92
N LYS A 163 29.65 -28.58 -22.24
CA LYS A 163 29.63 -30.04 -22.07
C LYS A 163 28.47 -30.49 -21.17
N ILE A 164 28.16 -29.70 -20.14
CA ILE A 164 27.03 -29.99 -19.23
C ILE A 164 25.71 -29.93 -20.01
N VAL A 165 25.52 -28.90 -20.83
CA VAL A 165 24.32 -28.78 -21.67
C VAL A 165 24.30 -29.87 -22.75
N LYS A 166 25.46 -30.20 -23.34
CA LYS A 166 25.58 -31.32 -24.28
C LYS A 166 25.09 -32.64 -23.66
N THR A 167 25.42 -32.93 -22.40
CA THR A 167 24.88 -34.11 -21.70
C THR A 167 23.35 -34.12 -21.65
N ALA A 168 22.71 -32.96 -21.46
CA ALA A 168 21.24 -32.85 -21.50
C ALA A 168 20.68 -33.16 -22.90
N LEU A 169 21.32 -32.61 -23.94
CA LEU A 169 20.91 -32.79 -25.33
C LEU A 169 21.13 -34.24 -25.80
N ASP A 170 22.27 -34.84 -25.48
CA ASP A 170 22.59 -36.22 -25.86
C ASP A 170 21.65 -37.22 -25.16
N ALA A 171 21.34 -37.00 -23.88
CA ALA A 171 20.53 -37.93 -23.10
C ALA A 171 19.02 -37.79 -23.34
N PHE A 172 18.53 -36.56 -23.51
CA PHE A 172 17.10 -36.26 -23.49
C PHE A 172 16.63 -35.35 -24.64
N GLY A 173 17.52 -34.93 -25.55
CA GLY A 173 17.18 -34.21 -26.78
C GLY A 173 16.83 -32.73 -26.61
N ARG A 174 16.77 -32.22 -25.37
CA ARG A 174 16.36 -30.84 -25.08
C ARG A 174 16.88 -30.36 -23.73
N ILE A 175 16.67 -29.08 -23.45
CA ILE A 175 16.90 -28.46 -22.15
C ILE A 175 15.84 -27.40 -21.89
N ASP A 176 15.20 -27.46 -20.71
CA ASP A 176 14.06 -26.62 -20.32
C ASP A 176 14.35 -25.76 -19.10
N VAL A 177 15.10 -26.31 -18.14
CA VAL A 177 15.40 -25.66 -16.86
C VAL A 177 16.89 -25.74 -16.55
N VAL A 178 17.49 -24.63 -16.12
CA VAL A 178 18.87 -24.57 -15.63
C VAL A 178 18.88 -23.97 -14.23
N VAL A 179 19.32 -24.75 -13.24
CA VAL A 179 19.55 -24.30 -11.87
C VAL A 179 21.04 -24.16 -11.63
N ASN A 180 21.54 -22.92 -11.69
CA ASN A 180 22.95 -22.61 -11.44
C ASN A 180 23.23 -22.53 -9.95
N ASN A 181 23.62 -23.67 -9.36
CA ASN A 181 23.81 -23.83 -7.92
C ASN A 181 25.26 -24.13 -7.51
N ALA A 182 26.12 -24.62 -8.41
CA ALA A 182 27.52 -24.92 -8.11
C ALA A 182 28.25 -23.75 -7.41
N GLY A 183 29.04 -24.06 -6.40
CA GLY A 183 29.70 -23.06 -5.60
C GLY A 183 30.76 -23.60 -4.66
N ILE A 184 31.65 -22.71 -4.23
CA ILE A 184 32.80 -22.96 -3.34
C ILE A 184 33.01 -21.76 -2.41
N LEU A 185 33.81 -21.93 -1.35
CA LEU A 185 34.21 -20.85 -0.44
C LEU A 185 35.73 -20.72 -0.37
N ARG A 186 36.21 -19.46 -0.37
CA ARG A 186 37.60 -19.05 -0.15
C ARG A 186 37.63 -17.81 0.73
N ASP A 187 37.12 -17.98 1.95
CA ASP A 187 36.92 -16.86 2.88
C ASP A 187 38.25 -16.36 3.44
N ARG A 188 38.51 -15.06 3.24
CA ARG A 188 39.70 -14.33 3.67
C ARG A 188 39.33 -12.89 3.97
N SER A 189 39.94 -12.29 4.99
CA SER A 189 39.91 -10.83 5.14
C SER A 189 40.38 -10.18 3.85
N PHE A 190 39.83 -9.02 3.48
CA PHE A 190 40.05 -8.41 2.16
C PHE A 190 41.53 -8.37 1.73
N SER A 191 42.44 -7.88 2.58
CA SER A 191 43.89 -7.79 2.29
C SER A 191 44.62 -9.12 2.19
N ARG A 192 44.02 -10.23 2.63
CA ARG A 192 44.58 -11.59 2.58
C ARG A 192 43.93 -12.44 1.49
N THR A 193 43.05 -11.86 0.68
CA THR A 193 42.49 -12.55 -0.49
C THR A 193 43.57 -12.60 -1.56
N SER A 194 44.05 -13.80 -1.89
CA SER A 194 44.98 -13.98 -3.01
C SER A 194 44.25 -13.85 -4.35
N ASP A 195 45.00 -13.61 -5.43
CA ASP A 195 44.44 -13.59 -6.79
C ASP A 195 43.75 -14.92 -7.13
N GLU A 196 44.31 -16.06 -6.70
CA GLU A 196 43.69 -17.36 -6.90
C GLU A 196 42.37 -17.52 -6.13
N ASP A 197 42.33 -17.06 -4.87
CA ASP A 197 41.08 -17.08 -4.07
C ASP A 197 40.01 -16.19 -4.71
N TRP A 198 40.39 -15.07 -5.33
CA TRP A 198 39.47 -14.21 -6.06
C TRP A 198 38.97 -14.86 -7.35
N ASP A 199 39.91 -15.29 -8.19
CA ASP A 199 39.63 -15.80 -9.52
C ASP A 199 38.84 -17.10 -9.47
N LEU A 200 39.19 -18.03 -8.58
CA LEU A 200 38.52 -19.33 -8.52
C LEU A 200 37.04 -19.16 -8.14
N VAL A 201 36.74 -18.27 -7.18
CA VAL A 201 35.37 -17.93 -6.80
C VAL A 201 34.61 -17.33 -8.00
N HIS A 202 35.20 -16.39 -8.73
CA HIS A 202 34.54 -15.79 -9.90
C HIS A 202 34.37 -16.77 -11.06
N ARG A 203 35.36 -17.63 -11.32
CA ARG A 203 35.32 -18.64 -12.38
C ARG A 203 34.21 -19.67 -12.14
N VAL A 204 34.07 -20.15 -10.91
CA VAL A 204 33.03 -21.14 -10.56
C VAL A 204 31.65 -20.51 -10.49
N HIS A 205 31.48 -19.43 -9.73
CA HIS A 205 30.16 -18.87 -9.48
C HIS A 205 29.63 -18.08 -10.67
N LEU A 206 30.29 -16.99 -11.02
CA LEU A 206 29.77 -16.04 -12.01
C LEU A 206 30.00 -16.52 -13.44
N ARG A 207 31.27 -16.82 -13.79
CA ARG A 207 31.61 -17.26 -15.15
C ARG A 207 31.02 -18.63 -15.46
N GLY A 208 31.03 -19.56 -14.52
CA GLY A 208 30.42 -20.88 -14.67
C GLY A 208 28.92 -20.80 -14.97
N SER A 209 28.17 -20.03 -14.17
CA SER A 209 26.74 -19.81 -14.41
C SER A 209 26.47 -19.14 -15.76
N PHE A 210 27.30 -18.16 -16.15
CA PHE A 210 27.26 -17.57 -17.49
C PHE A 210 27.47 -18.62 -18.58
N GLN A 211 28.49 -19.48 -18.47
CA GLN A 211 28.80 -20.46 -19.51
C GLN A 211 27.72 -21.52 -19.67
N VAL A 212 27.20 -22.06 -18.57
CA VAL A 212 26.12 -23.06 -18.59
C VAL A 212 24.84 -22.44 -19.17
N THR A 213 24.47 -21.24 -18.71
CA THR A 213 23.25 -20.56 -19.18
C THR A 213 23.37 -20.17 -20.65
N ARG A 214 24.52 -19.66 -21.08
CA ARG A 214 24.80 -19.32 -22.49
C ARG A 214 24.67 -20.54 -23.39
N ALA A 215 25.22 -21.69 -22.99
CA ALA A 215 25.11 -22.93 -23.76
C ALA A 215 23.64 -23.40 -23.90
N ALA A 216 22.81 -23.19 -22.89
CA ALA A 216 21.38 -23.54 -22.93
C ALA A 216 20.50 -22.54 -23.71
N TRP A 217 20.94 -21.29 -23.82
CA TRP A 217 20.11 -20.14 -24.20
C TRP A 217 19.42 -20.29 -25.56
N ASP A 218 20.17 -20.61 -26.62
CA ASP A 218 19.59 -20.71 -27.96
C ASP A 218 18.68 -21.93 -28.11
N HIS A 219 18.88 -22.98 -27.31
CA HIS A 219 17.96 -24.11 -27.26
C HIS A 219 16.63 -23.69 -26.62
N MET A 220 16.65 -22.96 -25.51
CA MET A 220 15.44 -22.43 -24.87
C MET A 220 14.70 -21.44 -25.78
N LYS A 221 15.44 -20.57 -26.48
CA LYS A 221 14.86 -19.60 -27.43
C LYS A 221 14.12 -20.29 -28.57
N ARG A 222 14.74 -21.30 -29.19
CA ARG A 222 14.09 -22.10 -30.26
C ARG A 222 12.84 -22.82 -29.77
N GLN A 223 12.82 -23.24 -28.52
CA GLN A 223 11.67 -23.92 -27.88
C GLN A 223 10.57 -22.96 -27.41
N ASN A 224 10.83 -21.64 -27.37
CA ASN A 224 9.98 -20.65 -26.68
C ASN A 224 9.60 -21.07 -25.25
N TYR A 225 10.57 -21.64 -24.54
CA TYR A 225 10.43 -22.02 -23.14
C TYR A 225 11.81 -22.10 -22.48
N GLY A 226 11.96 -21.46 -21.33
CA GLY A 226 13.12 -21.64 -20.47
C GLY A 226 12.87 -21.15 -19.05
N ARG A 227 13.47 -21.82 -18.07
CA ARG A 227 13.48 -21.37 -16.67
C ARG A 227 14.89 -21.45 -16.11
N ILE A 228 15.38 -20.34 -15.57
CA ILE A 228 16.75 -20.21 -15.11
C ILE A 228 16.73 -19.71 -13.67
N ILE A 229 17.52 -20.36 -12.82
CA ILE A 229 17.76 -19.94 -11.44
C ILE A 229 19.23 -19.59 -11.28
N MET A 230 19.47 -18.40 -10.72
CA MET A 230 20.78 -17.97 -10.22
C MET A 230 20.80 -18.04 -8.70
N THR A 231 21.81 -18.69 -8.14
CA THR A 231 21.99 -18.76 -6.68
C THR A 231 22.92 -17.65 -6.19
N SER A 232 22.34 -16.54 -5.75
CA SER A 232 23.01 -15.48 -4.97
C SER A 232 23.11 -15.88 -3.49
N SER A 233 23.27 -14.92 -2.59
CA SER A 233 23.33 -15.11 -1.14
C SER A 233 23.04 -13.80 -0.39
N SER A 234 22.64 -13.90 0.88
CA SER A 234 22.53 -12.72 1.75
C SER A 234 23.87 -12.00 1.91
N ALA A 235 25.01 -12.72 1.87
CA ALA A 235 26.34 -12.12 1.83
C ALA A 235 26.58 -11.26 0.58
N GLY A 236 26.04 -11.66 -0.58
CA GLY A 236 26.07 -10.82 -1.79
C GLY A 236 25.20 -9.57 -1.65
N ILE A 237 24.02 -9.70 -1.05
CA ILE A 237 23.04 -8.60 -0.93
C ILE A 237 23.48 -7.56 0.11
N TYR A 238 23.94 -8.01 1.27
CA TYR A 238 24.20 -7.16 2.43
C TYR A 238 25.70 -6.96 2.74
N GLY A 239 26.56 -7.75 2.11
CA GLY A 239 27.96 -7.89 2.50
C GLY A 239 28.14 -8.84 3.69
N ASN A 240 29.30 -9.47 3.78
CA ASN A 240 29.71 -10.23 4.96
C ASN A 240 31.23 -10.16 5.17
N PHE A 241 31.68 -10.10 6.42
CA PHE A 241 33.10 -9.98 6.73
C PHE A 241 33.88 -11.19 6.21
N GLY A 242 35.02 -10.94 5.57
CA GLY A 242 35.90 -12.00 5.06
C GLY A 242 35.42 -12.67 3.76
N GLN A 243 34.39 -12.13 3.10
CA GLN A 243 33.79 -12.75 1.92
C GLN A 243 33.70 -11.80 0.72
N ALA A 244 34.65 -10.88 0.53
CA ALA A 244 34.58 -9.88 -0.53
C ALA A 244 34.51 -10.50 -1.95
N ASN A 245 35.34 -11.51 -2.22
CA ASN A 245 35.31 -12.29 -3.46
C ASN A 245 33.96 -12.97 -3.69
N TYR A 246 33.43 -13.64 -2.68
CA TYR A 246 32.16 -14.37 -2.73
C TYR A 246 30.97 -13.42 -2.90
N SER A 247 30.93 -12.34 -2.12
CA SER A 247 29.87 -11.32 -2.17
C SER A 247 29.80 -10.67 -3.54
N ALA A 248 30.97 -10.32 -4.11
CA ALA A 248 31.07 -9.75 -5.46
C ALA A 248 30.54 -10.71 -6.53
N ALA A 249 30.96 -11.98 -6.50
CA ALA A 249 30.48 -12.98 -7.45
C ALA A 249 28.97 -13.22 -7.32
N LYS A 250 28.44 -13.28 -6.09
CA LYS A 250 27.02 -13.54 -5.80
C LYS A 250 26.11 -12.40 -6.22
N LEU A 251 26.50 -11.15 -5.97
CA LEU A 251 25.73 -10.01 -6.47
C LEU A 251 25.92 -9.80 -7.98
N GLY A 252 27.07 -10.18 -8.54
CA GLY A 252 27.28 -10.25 -9.99
C GLY A 252 26.31 -11.20 -10.70
N LEU A 253 25.93 -12.31 -10.06
CA LEU A 253 24.89 -13.21 -10.58
C LEU A 253 23.52 -12.55 -10.67
N LEU A 254 23.16 -11.67 -9.72
CA LEU A 254 21.93 -10.88 -9.80
C LEU A 254 21.99 -9.91 -11.01
N GLY A 255 23.12 -9.25 -11.23
CA GLY A 255 23.32 -8.39 -12.40
C GLY A 255 23.17 -9.14 -13.72
N LEU A 256 23.72 -10.36 -13.80
CA LEU A 256 23.54 -11.26 -14.94
C LEU A 256 22.05 -11.63 -15.12
N ALA A 257 21.38 -12.06 -14.05
CA ALA A 257 19.97 -12.44 -14.08
C ALA A 257 19.05 -11.31 -14.55
N ASN A 258 19.30 -10.08 -14.12
CA ASN A 258 18.53 -8.90 -14.51
C ASN A 258 18.50 -8.71 -16.04
N THR A 259 19.66 -8.90 -16.69
CA THR A 259 19.76 -8.76 -18.15
C THR A 259 19.10 -9.93 -18.87
N LEU A 260 19.34 -11.16 -18.41
CA LEU A 260 18.73 -12.36 -19.00
C LEU A 260 17.20 -12.35 -18.89
N ALA A 261 16.65 -11.84 -17.79
CA ALA A 261 15.21 -11.69 -17.61
C ALA A 261 14.57 -10.78 -18.68
N ILE A 262 15.31 -9.75 -19.13
CA ILE A 262 14.88 -8.82 -20.18
C ILE A 262 14.99 -9.49 -21.56
N GLU A 263 16.16 -10.04 -21.88
CA GLU A 263 16.43 -10.66 -23.19
C GLU A 263 15.54 -11.89 -23.45
N GLY A 264 15.25 -12.67 -22.41
CA GLY A 264 14.48 -13.91 -22.49
C GLY A 264 12.96 -13.72 -22.54
N ARG A 265 12.45 -12.56 -22.12
CA ARG A 265 11.01 -12.33 -21.89
C ARG A 265 10.16 -12.65 -23.11
N LYS A 266 10.58 -12.22 -24.31
CA LYS A 266 9.83 -12.44 -25.55
C LYS A 266 9.74 -13.91 -25.97
N ASN A 267 10.63 -14.75 -25.47
CA ASN A 267 10.71 -16.17 -25.79
C ASN A 267 10.27 -17.07 -24.62
N ASN A 268 9.54 -16.51 -23.63
CA ASN A 268 9.09 -17.25 -22.43
C ASN A 268 10.28 -17.93 -21.70
N ILE A 269 11.40 -17.22 -21.62
CA ILE A 269 12.56 -17.60 -20.84
C ILE A 269 12.60 -16.70 -19.61
N HIS A 270 12.35 -17.29 -18.44
CA HIS A 270 12.37 -16.56 -17.17
C HIS A 270 13.67 -16.82 -16.43
N CYS A 271 14.25 -15.78 -15.86
CA CYS A 271 15.44 -15.87 -15.03
C CYS A 271 15.15 -15.23 -13.67
N ASN A 272 15.22 -16.02 -12.61
CA ASN A 272 15.01 -15.55 -11.23
C ASN A 272 16.24 -15.85 -10.37
N THR A 273 16.38 -15.12 -9.27
CA THR A 273 17.51 -15.23 -8.36
C THR A 273 17.03 -15.61 -6.97
N ILE A 274 17.72 -16.55 -6.33
CA ILE A 274 17.50 -16.91 -4.92
C ILE A 274 18.71 -16.58 -4.06
N ALA A 275 18.48 -16.23 -2.81
CA ALA A 275 19.47 -16.09 -1.75
C ALA A 275 19.08 -17.05 -0.62
N PRO A 276 19.56 -18.30 -0.68
CA PRO A 276 19.12 -19.35 0.24
C PRO A 276 19.88 -19.33 1.57
N ASN A 277 19.18 -19.70 2.63
CA ASN A 277 19.73 -20.03 3.94
C ASN A 277 19.38 -21.50 4.26
N ALA A 278 20.38 -22.37 4.13
CA ALA A 278 20.25 -23.80 4.39
C ALA A 278 21.54 -24.36 5.02
N GLY A 279 21.38 -25.30 5.95
CA GLY A 279 22.45 -26.09 6.53
C GLY A 279 23.10 -26.97 5.46
N SER A 280 24.41 -26.80 5.28
CA SER A 280 25.23 -27.60 4.38
C SER A 280 26.66 -27.66 4.88
N ARG A 281 27.50 -28.47 4.21
CA ARG A 281 28.95 -28.51 4.45
C ARG A 281 29.64 -27.14 4.41
N MET A 282 29.07 -26.18 3.67
CA MET A 282 29.60 -24.81 3.57
C MET A 282 29.26 -23.93 4.79
N THR A 283 28.25 -24.30 5.59
CA THR A 283 27.78 -23.51 6.74
C THR A 283 28.13 -24.16 8.09
N GLU A 284 28.63 -25.40 8.07
CA GLU A 284 29.05 -26.18 9.26
C GLU A 284 30.09 -25.47 10.13
N THR A 285 30.94 -24.63 9.54
CA THR A 285 32.00 -23.91 10.27
C THR A 285 31.50 -22.66 11.00
N ILE A 286 30.24 -22.25 10.78
CA ILE A 286 29.72 -20.94 11.23
C ILE A 286 28.48 -21.12 12.13
N LEU A 287 27.67 -22.16 11.91
CA LEU A 287 26.40 -22.36 12.62
C LEU A 287 26.48 -23.51 13.65
N PRO A 288 25.74 -23.42 14.77
CA PRO A 288 25.53 -24.55 15.67
C PRO A 288 24.82 -25.74 14.98
N GLU A 289 25.11 -26.95 15.45
CA GLU A 289 24.59 -28.21 14.85
C GLU A 289 23.06 -28.29 14.82
N ASP A 290 22.39 -27.85 15.89
CA ASP A 290 20.93 -27.81 15.99
C ASP A 290 20.29 -26.88 14.95
N ILE A 291 20.94 -25.74 14.68
CA ILE A 291 20.51 -24.79 13.65
C ILE A 291 20.74 -25.34 12.24
N ILE A 292 21.87 -26.03 12.00
CA ILE A 292 22.15 -26.68 10.73
C ILE A 292 21.07 -27.73 10.41
N GLN A 293 20.71 -28.55 11.40
CA GLN A 293 19.67 -29.57 11.25
C GLN A 293 18.27 -28.98 11.05
N ALA A 294 18.00 -27.81 11.63
CA ALA A 294 16.74 -27.09 11.45
C ALA A 294 16.63 -26.43 10.06
N LEU A 295 17.74 -25.94 9.49
CA LEU A 295 17.77 -25.24 8.19
C LEU A 295 17.88 -26.22 7.01
N LYS A 296 16.87 -27.08 6.85
CA LYS A 296 16.88 -28.12 5.81
C LYS A 296 16.86 -27.54 4.39
N PRO A 297 17.74 -28.00 3.47
CA PRO A 297 17.68 -27.63 2.05
C PRO A 297 16.31 -27.90 1.38
N GLU A 298 15.56 -28.86 1.90
CA GLU A 298 14.20 -29.20 1.49
C GLU A 298 13.21 -28.05 1.70
N TYR A 299 13.51 -27.06 2.53
CA TYR A 299 12.69 -25.86 2.68
C TYR A 299 12.92 -24.81 1.60
N VAL A 300 14.03 -24.91 0.86
CA VAL A 300 14.35 -24.04 -0.28
C VAL A 300 13.83 -24.63 -1.59
N ALA A 301 13.87 -25.96 -1.73
CA ALA A 301 13.50 -26.64 -2.97
C ALA A 301 12.10 -26.29 -3.52
N PRO A 302 11.04 -26.13 -2.71
CA PRO A 302 9.71 -25.76 -3.21
C PRO A 302 9.68 -24.44 -3.97
N LEU A 303 10.44 -23.42 -3.51
CA LEU A 303 10.53 -22.14 -4.23
C LEU A 303 11.22 -22.30 -5.58
N VAL A 304 12.33 -23.05 -5.63
CA VAL A 304 13.05 -23.33 -6.88
C VAL A 304 12.14 -24.04 -7.87
N LEU A 305 11.39 -25.05 -7.42
CA LEU A 305 10.42 -25.74 -8.25
C LEU A 305 9.32 -24.79 -8.75
N TRP A 306 8.73 -23.98 -7.87
CA TRP A 306 7.71 -23.00 -8.26
C TRP A 306 8.21 -22.05 -9.35
N LEU A 307 9.37 -21.42 -9.14
CA LEU A 307 9.97 -20.48 -10.09
C LEU A 307 10.35 -21.13 -11.43
N CYS A 308 10.55 -22.45 -11.44
CA CYS A 308 10.84 -23.23 -12.64
C CYS A 308 9.62 -23.88 -13.30
N HIS A 309 8.42 -23.73 -12.73
CA HIS A 309 7.22 -24.34 -13.31
C HIS A 309 6.72 -23.55 -14.52
N GLU A 310 6.06 -24.22 -15.46
CA GLU A 310 5.53 -23.59 -16.68
C GLU A 310 4.44 -22.55 -16.41
N SER A 311 3.66 -22.73 -15.34
CA SER A 311 2.62 -21.78 -14.91
C SER A 311 3.18 -20.59 -14.12
N CYS A 312 4.48 -20.55 -13.82
CA CYS A 312 5.07 -19.43 -13.11
C CYS A 312 5.40 -18.31 -14.08
N GLU A 313 4.81 -17.13 -13.82
CA GLU A 313 5.02 -15.91 -14.60
C GLU A 313 6.07 -14.97 -13.99
N GLU A 314 6.63 -15.33 -12.82
CA GLU A 314 7.66 -14.54 -12.17
C GLU A 314 8.95 -14.54 -13.01
N ASN A 315 9.51 -13.35 -13.26
CA ASN A 315 10.71 -13.17 -14.06
C ASN A 315 11.48 -11.93 -13.58
N GLY A 316 12.78 -12.06 -13.35
CA GLY A 316 13.63 -11.02 -12.78
C GLY A 316 13.46 -10.84 -11.27
N GLY A 317 12.84 -11.79 -10.57
CA GLY A 317 12.64 -11.73 -9.12
C GLY A 317 13.92 -12.07 -8.34
N LEU A 318 14.06 -11.47 -7.16
CA LEU A 318 15.07 -11.80 -6.15
C LEU A 318 14.36 -12.27 -4.88
N PHE A 319 14.68 -13.47 -4.41
CA PHE A 319 14.02 -14.07 -3.25
C PHE A 319 15.02 -14.52 -2.19
N GLU A 320 14.81 -14.11 -0.93
CA GLU A 320 15.44 -14.76 0.22
C GLU A 320 14.56 -15.92 0.70
N VAL A 321 15.18 -17.02 1.10
CA VAL A 321 14.46 -18.25 1.42
C VAL A 321 15.21 -19.12 2.43
N GLY A 322 14.49 -19.63 3.43
CA GLY A 322 15.04 -20.51 4.46
C GLY A 322 14.00 -20.80 5.55
N ALA A 323 14.15 -21.91 6.27
CA ALA A 323 13.25 -22.29 7.38
C ALA A 323 11.74 -22.36 7.05
N GLY A 324 11.37 -22.45 5.77
CA GLY A 324 9.98 -22.42 5.30
C GLY A 324 9.43 -21.01 5.04
N TRP A 325 10.22 -19.96 5.29
CA TRP A 325 9.91 -18.58 4.93
C TRP A 325 10.47 -18.22 3.55
N ILE A 326 9.72 -17.39 2.81
CA ILE A 326 10.11 -16.84 1.51
C ILE A 326 9.80 -15.35 1.50
N GLY A 327 10.79 -14.51 1.22
CA GLY A 327 10.64 -13.07 1.04
C GLY A 327 11.12 -12.62 -0.33
N LYS A 328 10.47 -11.61 -0.91
CA LYS A 328 10.87 -11.00 -2.18
C LYS A 328 11.53 -9.65 -1.94
N LEU A 329 12.66 -9.41 -2.60
CA LEU A 329 13.41 -8.16 -2.52
C LEU A 329 13.24 -7.35 -3.81
N ARG A 330 13.34 -6.02 -3.70
CA ARG A 330 13.40 -5.09 -4.82
C ARG A 330 14.16 -3.82 -4.43
N TRP A 331 14.60 -3.06 -5.42
CA TRP A 331 15.17 -1.73 -5.19
C TRP A 331 14.08 -0.70 -4.85
N GLU A 332 14.41 0.19 -3.93
CA GLU A 332 13.72 1.46 -3.72
C GLU A 332 14.69 2.62 -3.98
N ARG A 333 14.16 3.74 -4.47
CA ARG A 333 14.95 4.93 -4.78
C ARG A 333 14.28 6.16 -4.22
N THR A 334 15.01 6.94 -3.43
CA THR A 334 14.55 8.24 -2.89
C THR A 334 14.07 9.14 -4.02
N LEU A 335 13.21 10.12 -3.70
CA LEU A 335 12.87 11.17 -4.67
C LEU A 335 14.09 12.03 -5.04
N GLY A 336 15.10 12.05 -4.16
CA GLY A 336 16.36 12.74 -4.36
C GLY A 336 16.25 14.26 -4.26
N ALA A 337 17.28 14.95 -4.73
CA ALA A 337 17.33 16.41 -4.79
C ALA A 337 18.06 16.86 -6.07
N ILE A 338 17.53 17.89 -6.72
CA ILE A 338 18.25 18.60 -7.77
C ILE A 338 19.20 19.58 -7.07
N VAL A 339 20.50 19.29 -7.12
CA VAL A 339 21.56 20.10 -6.47
C VAL A 339 22.24 21.09 -7.42
N ARG A 340 21.89 21.04 -8.71
CA ARG A 340 22.35 21.96 -9.75
C ARG A 340 21.38 23.12 -9.88
N ARG A 341 21.89 24.32 -10.19
CA ARG A 341 21.09 25.46 -10.67
C ARG A 341 21.43 25.75 -12.13
N LYS A 342 20.53 26.42 -12.86
CA LYS A 342 20.81 26.87 -14.23
C LYS A 342 22.05 27.75 -14.25
N ASN A 343 22.92 27.54 -15.24
CA ASN A 343 24.17 28.28 -15.46
C ASN A 343 25.14 28.31 -14.28
N GLN A 344 25.01 27.37 -13.33
CA GLN A 344 25.94 27.20 -12.21
C GLN A 344 26.51 25.79 -12.19
N SER A 345 27.79 25.68 -11.87
CA SER A 345 28.44 24.40 -11.60
C SER A 345 27.88 23.77 -10.32
N VAL A 346 27.78 22.44 -10.30
CA VAL A 346 27.48 21.69 -9.07
C VAL A 346 28.70 21.75 -8.15
N THR A 347 28.49 22.10 -6.88
CA THR A 347 29.55 22.10 -5.86
C THR A 347 29.34 21.01 -4.80
N PRO A 348 30.41 20.48 -4.18
CA PRO A 348 30.29 19.55 -3.05
C PRO A 348 29.47 20.11 -1.88
N GLU A 349 29.54 21.43 -1.64
CA GLU A 349 28.80 22.11 -0.59
C GLU A 349 27.29 22.05 -0.84
N ALA A 350 26.86 22.19 -2.10
CA ALA A 350 25.44 22.06 -2.47
C ALA A 350 24.93 20.63 -2.24
N VAL A 351 25.76 19.62 -2.50
CA VAL A 351 25.45 18.21 -2.19
C VAL A 351 25.31 18.02 -0.68
N LYS A 352 26.29 18.50 0.11
CA LYS A 352 26.27 18.41 1.58
C LYS A 352 25.02 19.10 2.17
N ALA A 353 24.68 20.29 1.68
CA ALA A 353 23.52 21.05 2.14
C ALA A 353 22.19 20.31 1.90
N ASN A 354 22.11 19.49 0.84
CA ASN A 354 20.92 18.73 0.47
C ASN A 354 20.98 17.25 0.90
N TRP A 355 22.00 16.81 1.63
CA TRP A 355 22.24 15.39 1.91
C TRP A 355 21.06 14.70 2.59
N LYS A 356 20.40 15.38 3.54
CA LYS A 356 19.19 14.86 4.20
C LYS A 356 18.07 14.57 3.20
N LYS A 357 17.86 15.45 2.22
CA LYS A 357 16.84 15.29 1.17
C LYS A 357 17.22 14.20 0.17
N ILE A 358 18.50 14.08 -0.18
CA ILE A 358 19.01 13.03 -1.07
C ILE A 358 18.77 11.64 -0.46
N CYS A 359 18.95 11.51 0.86
CA CYS A 359 18.85 10.25 1.59
C CYS A 359 17.47 9.99 2.22
N ASP A 360 16.45 10.79 1.89
CA ASP A 360 15.10 10.63 2.44
C ASP A 360 14.29 9.58 1.65
N PHE A 361 13.96 8.47 2.30
CA PHE A 361 13.17 7.38 1.73
C PHE A 361 11.66 7.56 1.89
N SER A 362 11.21 8.67 2.50
CA SER A 362 9.80 9.04 2.53
C SER A 362 9.27 9.16 1.10
N ASN A 363 8.18 8.46 0.80
CA ASN A 363 7.60 8.40 -0.55
C ASN A 363 8.56 7.88 -1.64
N ALA A 364 9.54 7.04 -1.29
CA ALA A 364 10.49 6.49 -2.26
C ALA A 364 9.79 5.80 -3.45
N SER A 365 10.34 6.01 -4.63
CA SER A 365 9.93 5.33 -5.87
C SER A 365 10.39 3.87 -5.89
N LYS A 366 9.77 3.05 -6.76
CA LYS A 366 10.07 1.63 -6.94
C LYS A 366 10.48 1.38 -8.40
N PRO A 367 11.67 1.85 -8.81
CA PRO A 367 12.07 1.84 -10.22
C PRO A 367 12.16 0.41 -10.76
N GLN A 368 11.65 0.19 -11.97
CA GLN A 368 11.54 -1.14 -12.58
C GLN A 368 12.43 -1.34 -13.80
N SER A 369 12.95 -0.26 -14.39
CA SER A 369 13.73 -0.33 -15.63
C SER A 369 14.78 0.76 -15.75
N ILE A 370 15.77 0.53 -16.62
CA ILE A 370 16.76 1.56 -16.97
C ILE A 370 16.10 2.75 -17.69
N GLN A 371 15.07 2.51 -18.52
CA GLN A 371 14.36 3.55 -19.27
C GLN A 371 13.64 4.54 -18.33
N GLU A 372 12.99 4.04 -17.29
CA GLU A 372 12.35 4.88 -16.25
C GLU A 372 13.38 5.75 -15.53
N SER A 373 14.53 5.17 -15.16
CA SER A 373 15.61 5.91 -14.52
C SER A 373 16.17 7.02 -15.44
N THR A 374 16.52 6.68 -16.68
CA THR A 374 17.03 7.64 -17.67
C THR A 374 15.99 8.73 -17.99
N GLY A 375 14.72 8.36 -18.14
CA GLY A 375 13.62 9.31 -18.34
C GLY A 375 13.54 10.34 -17.23
N SER A 376 13.63 9.91 -15.97
CA SER A 376 13.62 10.84 -14.83
C SER A 376 14.82 11.81 -14.82
N ILE A 377 15.99 11.39 -15.31
CA ILE A 377 17.16 12.26 -15.45
C ILE A 377 16.94 13.30 -16.56
N ILE A 378 16.38 12.88 -17.70
CA ILE A 378 16.04 13.80 -18.81
C ILE A 378 15.00 14.83 -18.38
N GLU A 379 13.99 14.42 -17.61
CA GLU A 379 13.01 15.35 -17.03
C GLU A 379 13.65 16.38 -16.09
N ILE A 380 14.64 15.98 -15.30
CA ILE A 380 15.41 16.90 -14.45
C ILE A 380 16.17 17.92 -15.30
N LEU A 381 16.75 17.52 -16.43
CA LEU A 381 17.41 18.45 -17.36
C LEU A 381 16.42 19.46 -17.93
N HIS A 382 15.27 19.01 -18.41
CA HIS A 382 14.22 19.91 -18.91
C HIS A 382 13.73 20.91 -17.86
N LYS A 383 13.56 20.47 -16.61
CA LYS A 383 13.21 21.37 -15.50
C LYS A 383 14.26 22.46 -15.33
N LEU A 384 15.54 22.10 -15.35
CA LEU A 384 16.65 23.04 -15.19
C LEU A 384 16.80 24.01 -16.37
N ASP A 385 16.45 23.59 -17.58
CA ASP A 385 16.51 24.44 -18.77
C ASP A 385 15.32 25.42 -18.85
N SER A 386 14.16 25.02 -18.29
CA SER A 386 12.93 25.83 -18.25
C SER A 386 12.89 26.93 -17.19
N GLU A 387 13.82 26.93 -16.23
CA GLU A 387 13.98 28.04 -15.28
C GLU A 387 14.53 29.28 -16.04
N GLU A 388 13.77 30.37 -16.17
CA GLU A 388 14.27 31.63 -16.75
C GLU A 388 15.32 32.29 -15.84
N GLU A 389 16.38 32.87 -16.43
CA GLU A 389 17.47 33.53 -15.71
C GLU A 389 17.00 34.82 -15.02
N ILE A 390 17.09 34.88 -13.69
CA ILE A 390 17.17 36.15 -12.96
C ILE A 390 18.67 36.46 -12.79
N LEU A 391 19.23 37.25 -13.70
CA LEU A 391 20.57 37.81 -13.55
C LEU A 391 20.58 38.92 -12.48
N PRO A 392 21.50 38.91 -11.51
CA PRO A 392 21.73 40.05 -10.63
C PRO A 392 22.71 41.03 -11.28
N ASN A 393 22.23 42.20 -11.67
CA ASN A 393 23.11 43.30 -12.10
C ASN A 393 23.73 44.00 -10.88
N PRO A 394 25.05 44.23 -10.82
CA PRO A 394 25.67 45.01 -9.76
C PRO A 394 25.65 46.50 -10.08
N THR A 395 25.50 47.30 -9.02
CA THR A 395 25.72 48.76 -8.90
C THR A 395 24.82 49.72 -9.70
N SER A 396 23.91 50.40 -8.99
CA SER A 396 23.89 51.88 -8.88
C SER A 396 22.72 52.34 -8.01
N HIS A 397 23.03 53.17 -7.02
CA HIS A 397 22.07 54.01 -6.31
C HIS A 397 21.47 55.01 -7.30
N VAL A 398 20.17 54.91 -7.63
CA VAL A 398 19.26 56.06 -7.83
C VAL A 398 17.83 55.59 -7.53
N ALA A 399 17.09 56.40 -6.78
CA ALA A 399 15.70 56.20 -6.40
C ALA A 399 14.77 55.92 -7.59
N SER A 400 13.92 54.89 -7.49
CA SER A 400 12.60 54.90 -8.12
C SER A 400 11.65 53.94 -7.39
N THR A 401 10.45 54.45 -7.14
CA THR A 401 9.32 53.84 -6.46
C THR A 401 8.60 52.82 -7.35
N ALA A 402 8.76 51.52 -7.09
CA ALA A 402 7.76 50.46 -7.35
C ALA A 402 8.28 49.11 -6.81
N SER A 403 7.57 48.51 -5.83
CA SER A 403 7.86 47.15 -5.34
C SER A 403 7.58 46.10 -6.44
N PRO A 404 8.39 45.01 -6.55
CA PRO A 404 8.05 43.88 -7.44
C PRO A 404 6.77 43.22 -6.91
N GLY A 405 5.66 43.38 -7.63
CA GLY A 405 4.32 43.05 -7.13
C GLY A 405 3.98 41.56 -7.11
N PHE A 406 3.00 41.20 -6.28
CA PHE A 406 2.35 39.87 -6.15
C PHE A 406 1.83 39.24 -7.45
N ALA A 407 1.99 39.89 -8.61
CA ALA A 407 1.54 39.43 -9.91
C ALA A 407 2.22 38.12 -10.34
N SER A 408 3.48 37.89 -9.97
CA SER A 408 4.22 36.66 -10.31
C SER A 408 3.69 35.40 -9.60
N ALA A 409 2.94 35.56 -8.52
CA ALA A 409 2.34 34.44 -7.79
C ALA A 409 1.02 33.96 -8.43
N ILE A 410 0.33 34.79 -9.21
CA ILE A 410 -0.93 34.42 -9.86
C ILE A 410 -0.62 33.40 -10.97
N GLY A 411 -1.33 32.28 -10.97
CA GLY A 411 -1.11 31.15 -11.89
C GLY A 411 -0.04 30.16 -11.41
N TYR A 412 0.63 30.43 -10.29
CA TYR A 412 1.59 29.49 -9.70
C TYR A 412 0.87 28.19 -9.32
N LYS A 413 1.39 27.07 -9.83
CA LYS A 413 0.89 25.72 -9.53
C LYS A 413 1.71 25.13 -8.39
N LEU A 414 1.04 24.72 -7.33
CA LEU A 414 1.67 24.00 -6.23
C LEU A 414 1.98 22.57 -6.70
N PRO A 415 2.98 21.89 -6.09
CA PRO A 415 3.25 20.49 -6.35
C PRO A 415 1.98 19.64 -6.21
N SER A 416 1.78 18.70 -7.13
CA SER A 416 0.69 17.75 -7.02
C SER A 416 0.83 16.93 -5.74
N TYR A 417 -0.28 16.70 -5.05
CA TYR A 417 -0.31 15.96 -3.80
C TYR A 417 -1.21 14.74 -3.92
N PHE A 418 -0.76 13.59 -3.43
CA PHE A 418 -1.55 12.35 -3.41
C PHE A 418 -2.03 12.10 -1.98
N SER A 419 -3.34 11.89 -1.81
CA SER A 419 -3.94 11.50 -0.54
C SER A 419 -4.69 10.19 -0.72
N ALA A 420 -4.19 9.13 -0.09
CA ALA A 420 -5.00 7.95 0.19
C ALA A 420 -5.99 8.24 1.32
N TYR A 421 -7.15 7.58 1.27
CA TYR A 421 -8.11 7.52 2.36
C TYR A 421 -8.86 6.18 2.31
N THR A 422 -9.39 5.82 3.47
CA THR A 422 -10.17 4.61 3.72
C THR A 422 -11.54 4.98 4.26
N GLU A 423 -12.41 3.99 4.47
CA GLU A 423 -13.69 4.19 5.14
C GLU A 423 -13.50 4.84 6.53
N LEU A 424 -12.43 4.49 7.25
CA LEU A 424 -12.10 5.08 8.56
C LEU A 424 -11.99 6.61 8.50
N ASP A 425 -11.29 7.14 7.49
CA ASP A 425 -11.12 8.59 7.31
C ASP A 425 -12.46 9.29 7.05
N THR A 426 -13.33 8.65 6.26
CA THR A 426 -14.65 9.19 5.94
C THR A 426 -15.60 9.17 7.14
N ILE A 427 -15.56 8.11 7.96
CA ILE A 427 -16.33 7.98 9.21
C ILE A 427 -15.83 9.00 10.24
N MET A 428 -14.52 9.14 10.37
CA MET A 428 -13.89 10.10 11.28
C MET A 428 -14.26 11.53 10.92
N TYR A 429 -14.28 11.86 9.62
CA TYR A 429 -14.78 13.14 9.15
C TYR A 429 -16.26 13.33 9.47
N ALA A 430 -17.11 12.33 9.20
CA ALA A 430 -18.55 12.40 9.46
C ALA A 430 -18.85 12.68 10.94
N LEU A 431 -18.20 11.95 11.85
CA LEU A 431 -18.27 12.22 13.30
C LEU A 431 -17.74 13.63 13.64
N GLY A 432 -16.64 14.02 13.00
CA GLY A 432 -16.04 15.35 13.14
C GLY A 432 -16.96 16.50 12.74
N VAL A 433 -17.93 16.27 11.85
CA VAL A 433 -18.97 17.25 11.45
C VAL A 433 -20.35 16.93 12.04
N GLY A 434 -20.38 16.14 13.12
CA GLY A 434 -21.54 15.93 13.98
C GLY A 434 -22.44 14.76 13.63
N ALA A 435 -22.11 13.96 12.60
CA ALA A 435 -22.91 12.77 12.30
C ALA A 435 -22.97 11.87 13.53
N SER A 436 -24.15 11.35 13.85
CA SER A 436 -24.35 10.66 15.13
C SER A 436 -25.41 9.58 15.03
N MET A 437 -25.21 8.51 15.80
CA MET A 437 -26.21 7.44 15.98
C MET A 437 -27.55 7.93 16.59
N LYS A 438 -27.63 9.19 17.03
CA LYS A 438 -28.91 9.81 17.42
C LYS A 438 -29.88 9.94 16.25
N ASP A 439 -29.36 10.14 15.03
CA ASP A 439 -30.16 10.08 13.81
C ASP A 439 -29.89 8.74 13.11
N PRO A 440 -30.87 7.82 13.03
CA PRO A 440 -30.70 6.56 12.32
C PRO A 440 -30.29 6.73 10.85
N LYS A 441 -30.60 7.87 10.23
CA LYS A 441 -30.21 8.19 8.84
C LYS A 441 -28.72 8.51 8.69
N ASP A 442 -28.00 8.73 9.78
CA ASP A 442 -26.56 8.96 9.74
C ASP A 442 -25.77 7.64 9.74
N LEU A 443 -26.40 6.47 9.96
CA LEU A 443 -25.72 5.16 9.97
C LEU A 443 -24.91 4.92 8.69
N LYS A 444 -25.43 5.37 7.53
CA LYS A 444 -24.75 5.29 6.23
C LYS A 444 -23.45 6.08 6.14
N PHE A 445 -23.20 7.02 7.04
CA PHE A 445 -21.93 7.76 7.11
C PHE A 445 -20.99 7.22 8.18
N LEU A 446 -21.49 6.32 9.05
CA LEU A 446 -20.80 5.89 10.28
C LEU A 446 -20.45 4.40 10.31
N TYR A 447 -21.08 3.60 9.46
CA TYR A 447 -20.87 2.15 9.44
C TYR A 447 -20.54 1.66 8.03
N GLU A 448 -19.29 1.24 7.86
CA GLU A 448 -18.76 0.68 6.62
C GLU A 448 -19.52 -0.58 6.17
N GLY A 449 -20.15 -1.33 7.08
CA GLY A 449 -21.00 -2.46 6.72
C GLY A 449 -22.39 -2.08 6.21
N SER A 450 -22.78 -0.78 6.21
CA SER A 450 -24.05 -0.35 5.65
C SER A 450 -24.09 -0.57 4.14
N SER A 451 -25.19 -1.12 3.63
CA SER A 451 -25.40 -1.37 2.20
C SER A 451 -25.40 -0.08 1.36
N ASP A 452 -25.69 1.06 1.98
CA ASP A 452 -25.72 2.39 1.37
C ASP A 452 -24.59 3.30 1.90
N PHE A 453 -23.54 2.72 2.48
CA PHE A 453 -22.44 3.50 3.05
C PHE A 453 -21.90 4.50 2.04
N SER A 454 -21.81 5.75 2.48
CA SER A 454 -21.55 6.91 1.64
C SER A 454 -20.56 7.84 2.34
N CYS A 455 -19.75 8.54 1.57
CA CYS A 455 -18.91 9.62 2.09
C CYS A 455 -19.68 10.95 2.04
N LEU A 456 -19.61 11.75 3.10
CA LEU A 456 -20.19 13.10 3.08
C LEU A 456 -19.49 13.97 2.01
N PRO A 457 -20.23 14.65 1.12
CA PRO A 457 -19.67 15.44 0.03
C PRO A 457 -18.59 16.44 0.47
N THR A 458 -18.80 17.08 1.63
CA THR A 458 -17.87 18.08 2.16
C THR A 458 -16.53 17.52 2.61
N PHE A 459 -16.35 16.19 2.71
CA PHE A 459 -15.04 15.56 2.91
C PHE A 459 -14.02 15.99 1.84
N GLY A 460 -14.49 16.37 0.64
CA GLY A 460 -13.64 16.89 -0.43
C GLY A 460 -12.78 18.10 -0.03
N VAL A 461 -13.22 18.93 0.92
CA VAL A 461 -12.41 20.06 1.40
C VAL A 461 -11.19 19.61 2.20
N ILE A 462 -11.24 18.44 2.85
CA ILE A 462 -10.12 17.90 3.62
C ILE A 462 -9.06 17.36 2.66
N ILE A 463 -9.48 16.59 1.64
CA ILE A 463 -8.56 16.08 0.61
C ILE A 463 -7.88 17.22 -0.14
N ALA A 464 -8.63 18.26 -0.50
CA ALA A 464 -8.06 19.43 -1.15
C ALA A 464 -7.18 20.27 -0.20
N GLN A 465 -7.47 20.32 1.10
CA GLN A 465 -6.67 21.08 2.06
C GLN A 465 -5.26 20.49 2.26
N LYS A 466 -5.10 19.16 2.18
CA LYS A 466 -3.80 18.48 2.37
C LYS A 466 -2.72 18.92 1.36
N SER A 467 -3.11 19.33 0.15
CA SER A 467 -2.16 19.88 -0.83
C SER A 467 -1.63 21.27 -0.45
N MET A 468 -2.28 21.96 0.50
CA MET A 468 -1.86 23.28 0.99
C MET A 468 -0.99 23.18 2.25
N THR A 469 -1.32 22.26 3.17
CA THR A 469 -0.70 22.16 4.50
C THR A 469 0.61 21.35 4.52
N SER A 470 0.87 20.53 3.50
CA SER A 470 2.09 19.71 3.38
C SER A 470 3.28 20.46 2.74
N GLY A 471 3.37 21.78 2.93
CA GLY A 471 4.45 22.65 2.43
C GLY A 471 4.06 23.59 1.28
N GLY A 472 2.95 23.32 0.58
CA GLY A 472 2.62 24.00 -0.69
C GLY A 472 2.39 25.52 -0.61
N LEU A 473 1.80 26.05 0.46
CA LEU A 473 1.63 27.50 0.64
C LEU A 473 2.93 28.23 1.02
N ALA A 474 3.87 27.56 1.69
CA ALA A 474 5.12 28.16 2.14
C ALA A 474 6.14 28.31 0.99
N GLU A 475 5.93 27.58 -0.10
CA GLU A 475 6.79 27.52 -1.27
C GLU A 475 6.43 28.57 -2.33
N ILE A 476 5.43 29.43 -2.09
CA ILE A 476 5.00 30.41 -3.09
C ILE A 476 6.01 31.56 -3.17
N PRO A 477 6.66 31.77 -4.33
CA PRO A 477 7.64 32.85 -4.49
C PRO A 477 7.00 34.23 -4.30
N GLY A 478 7.63 35.09 -3.49
CA GLY A 478 7.22 36.49 -3.33
C GLY A 478 6.05 36.77 -2.37
N LEU A 479 5.53 35.75 -1.67
CA LEU A 479 4.48 35.92 -0.66
C LEU A 479 5.00 35.60 0.75
N PRO A 480 5.23 36.60 1.62
CA PRO A 480 5.53 36.35 3.03
C PRO A 480 4.25 35.95 3.78
N ILE A 481 3.92 34.66 3.76
CA ILE A 481 2.75 34.13 4.48
C ILE A 481 3.16 33.77 5.91
N ASN A 482 2.63 34.50 6.89
CA ASN A 482 2.65 34.05 8.28
C ASN A 482 1.42 33.17 8.54
N PHE A 483 1.63 31.85 8.64
CA PHE A 483 0.57 30.87 8.86
C PHE A 483 -0.26 31.11 10.13
N ALA A 484 0.32 31.73 11.17
CA ALA A 484 -0.43 32.08 12.39
C ALA A 484 -1.48 33.18 12.16
N LYS A 485 -1.41 33.88 11.03
CA LYS A 485 -2.32 34.97 10.63
C LYS A 485 -3.22 34.61 9.45
N VAL A 486 -3.21 33.35 9.02
CA VAL A 486 -4.06 32.86 7.94
C VAL A 486 -5.43 32.49 8.50
N LEU A 487 -6.46 33.18 8.05
CA LEU A 487 -7.85 32.88 8.35
C LEU A 487 -8.54 32.36 7.09
N HIS A 488 -9.41 31.38 7.28
CA HIS A 488 -10.29 30.90 6.21
C HIS A 488 -11.43 31.91 6.03
N GLY A 489 -11.45 32.66 4.93
CA GLY A 489 -12.47 33.69 4.70
C GLY A 489 -13.72 33.13 4.02
N GLU A 490 -13.53 32.41 2.91
CA GLU A 490 -14.62 31.78 2.17
C GLU A 490 -14.22 30.40 1.65
N GLN A 491 -15.21 29.53 1.49
CA GLN A 491 -15.02 28.19 0.91
C GLN A 491 -16.06 27.96 -0.18
N TYR A 492 -15.62 27.45 -1.33
CA TYR A 492 -16.48 26.83 -2.33
C TYR A 492 -16.07 25.38 -2.55
N LEU A 493 -17.03 24.49 -2.71
CA LEU A 493 -16.79 23.10 -3.12
C LEU A 493 -17.83 22.70 -4.16
N GLN A 494 -17.39 22.03 -5.21
CA GLN A 494 -18.24 21.42 -6.22
C GLN A 494 -17.86 19.94 -6.38
N ILE A 495 -18.89 19.09 -6.40
CA ILE A 495 -18.77 17.65 -6.58
C ILE A 495 -19.21 17.31 -8.01
N TYR A 496 -18.35 16.59 -8.72
CA TYR A 496 -18.65 16.07 -10.05
C TYR A 496 -19.06 14.60 -10.01
N LYS A 497 -18.46 13.84 -9.08
CA LYS A 497 -18.80 12.44 -8.82
C LYS A 497 -18.78 12.18 -7.31
N PRO A 498 -19.62 11.26 -6.80
CA PRO A 498 -19.50 10.80 -5.42
C PRO A 498 -18.10 10.28 -5.12
N PHE A 499 -17.63 10.47 -3.89
CA PHE A 499 -16.35 9.92 -3.47
C PHE A 499 -16.42 8.38 -3.43
N PRO A 500 -15.40 7.68 -3.96
CA PRO A 500 -15.22 6.26 -3.70
C PRO A 500 -15.22 5.96 -2.19
N ARG A 501 -15.55 4.72 -1.81
CA ARG A 501 -15.56 4.29 -0.39
C ARG A 501 -14.17 4.39 0.26
N ALA A 502 -13.16 4.03 -0.51
CA ALA A 502 -11.75 4.17 -0.22
C ALA A 502 -11.01 4.42 -1.54
N GLY A 503 -9.82 5.01 -1.47
CA GLY A 503 -8.99 5.20 -2.66
C GLY A 503 -7.91 6.25 -2.47
N GLU A 504 -7.19 6.52 -3.56
CA GLU A 504 -6.19 7.57 -3.64
C GLU A 504 -6.68 8.67 -4.58
N LEU A 505 -6.55 9.92 -4.13
CA LEU A 505 -6.86 11.10 -4.92
C LEU A 505 -5.61 11.96 -5.13
N LYS A 506 -5.42 12.40 -6.38
CA LYS A 506 -4.40 13.39 -6.74
C LYS A 506 -5.02 14.78 -6.72
N SER A 507 -4.48 15.70 -5.94
CA SER A 507 -4.90 17.10 -5.87
C SER A 507 -3.89 18.01 -6.58
N GLU A 508 -4.38 18.92 -7.41
CA GLU A 508 -3.61 19.94 -8.09
C GLU A 508 -4.13 21.32 -7.71
N ALA A 509 -3.26 22.17 -7.16
CA ALA A 509 -3.65 23.49 -6.66
C ALA A 509 -2.97 24.61 -7.47
N VAL A 510 -3.72 25.70 -7.72
CA VAL A 510 -3.24 26.87 -8.46
C VAL A 510 -3.73 28.15 -7.78
N ILE A 511 -2.85 29.15 -7.68
CA ILE A 511 -3.22 30.48 -7.20
C ILE A 511 -4.04 31.16 -8.30
N ALA A 512 -5.34 31.20 -8.13
CA ALA A 512 -6.25 31.82 -9.08
C ALA A 512 -6.08 33.34 -9.05
N ASP A 513 -5.92 33.93 -7.86
CA ASP A 513 -5.81 35.37 -7.70
C ASP A 513 -5.29 35.82 -6.33
N ILE A 514 -4.88 37.10 -6.24
CA ILE A 514 -4.50 37.76 -4.98
C ILE A 514 -5.18 39.13 -4.91
N LEU A 515 -5.86 39.39 -3.79
CA LEU A 515 -6.61 40.63 -3.57
C LEU A 515 -6.03 41.42 -2.41
N ASP A 516 -6.10 42.75 -2.52
CA ASP A 516 -5.81 43.67 -1.43
C ASP A 516 -7.11 44.11 -0.74
N LYS A 517 -7.22 43.84 0.55
CA LYS A 517 -8.37 44.27 1.37
C LYS A 517 -8.01 45.40 2.35
N GLY A 518 -6.85 46.04 2.17
CA GLY A 518 -6.33 47.11 3.02
C GLY A 518 -5.66 46.55 4.27
N SER A 519 -6.43 45.97 5.20
CA SER A 519 -5.88 45.40 6.45
C SER A 519 -5.28 43.99 6.30
N GLY A 520 -5.39 43.38 5.11
CA GLY A 520 -4.87 42.05 4.81
C GLY A 520 -4.94 41.76 3.31
N LEU A 521 -4.31 40.66 2.89
CA LEU A 521 -4.45 40.14 1.52
C LEU A 521 -5.35 38.91 1.50
N VAL A 522 -6.00 38.63 0.37
CA VAL A 522 -6.74 37.38 0.13
C VAL A 522 -6.06 36.60 -0.97
N ILE A 523 -5.70 35.35 -0.70
CA ILE A 523 -5.25 34.39 -1.70
C ILE A 523 -6.47 33.57 -2.14
N ILE A 524 -6.77 33.59 -3.43
CA ILE A 524 -7.76 32.71 -4.04
C ILE A 524 -7.01 31.50 -4.60
N LEU A 525 -7.29 30.32 -4.06
CA LEU A 525 -6.65 29.08 -4.47
C LEU A 525 -7.70 28.12 -5.02
N ASP A 526 -7.49 27.69 -6.27
CA ASP A 526 -8.28 26.65 -6.92
C ASP A 526 -7.59 25.30 -6.75
N VAL A 527 -8.32 24.28 -6.31
CA VAL A 527 -7.81 22.92 -6.12
C VAL A 527 -8.71 21.92 -6.85
N TYR A 528 -8.11 21.09 -7.70
CA TYR A 528 -8.78 20.05 -8.47
C TYR A 528 -8.32 18.68 -7.98
N SER A 529 -9.24 17.80 -7.59
CA SER A 529 -8.93 16.47 -7.06
C SER A 529 -9.45 15.36 -7.98
N TYR A 530 -8.55 14.45 -8.35
CA TYR A 530 -8.77 13.40 -9.35
C TYR A 530 -8.64 12.00 -8.75
N SER A 531 -9.50 11.07 -9.18
CA SER A 531 -9.31 9.63 -9.02
C SER A 531 -8.86 9.04 -10.35
N GLY A 532 -7.60 8.61 -10.45
CA GLY A 532 -6.99 8.29 -11.74
C GLY A 532 -7.00 9.50 -12.67
N LYS A 533 -7.80 9.43 -13.75
CA LYS A 533 -7.99 10.54 -14.72
C LYS A 533 -9.29 11.31 -14.51
N GLU A 534 -10.15 10.87 -13.60
CA GLU A 534 -11.48 11.43 -13.43
C GLU A 534 -11.50 12.54 -12.39
N LEU A 535 -12.04 13.71 -12.73
CA LEU A 535 -12.23 14.80 -11.78
C LEU A 535 -13.39 14.46 -10.82
N ILE A 536 -13.08 14.38 -9.52
CA ILE A 536 -14.05 14.06 -8.47
C ILE A 536 -14.65 15.33 -7.88
N CYS A 537 -13.79 16.28 -7.50
CA CYS A 537 -14.24 17.55 -6.94
C CYS A 537 -13.31 18.72 -7.30
N TYR A 538 -13.89 19.91 -7.21
CA TYR A 538 -13.20 21.20 -7.31
C TYR A 538 -13.47 22.02 -6.05
N SER A 539 -12.43 22.57 -5.45
CA SER A 539 -12.48 23.35 -4.23
C SER A 539 -11.82 24.72 -4.45
N GLN A 540 -12.47 25.81 -4.06
CA GLN A 540 -11.87 27.14 -4.07
C GLN A 540 -11.79 27.70 -2.65
N TYR A 541 -10.57 28.00 -2.22
CA TYR A 541 -10.26 28.59 -0.92
C TYR A 541 -10.02 30.09 -1.08
N SER A 542 -10.63 30.88 -0.21
CA SER A 542 -10.26 32.28 -0.02
C SER A 542 -9.58 32.43 1.34
N LEU A 543 -8.25 32.51 1.32
CA LEU A 543 -7.41 32.59 2.52
C LEU A 543 -7.07 34.06 2.80
N PHE A 544 -7.53 34.60 3.93
CA PHE A 544 -7.22 35.96 4.35
C PHE A 544 -5.98 35.97 5.24
N VAL A 545 -4.94 36.70 4.83
CA VAL A 545 -3.71 36.86 5.61
C VAL A 545 -3.72 38.24 6.27
N VAL A 546 -3.96 38.24 7.58
CA VAL A 546 -4.11 39.47 8.37
C VAL A 546 -2.79 40.25 8.41
N GLY A 547 -2.85 41.56 8.17
CA GLY A 547 -1.71 42.47 8.25
C GLY A 547 -0.83 42.53 6.99
N SER A 548 -1.17 41.77 5.95
CA SER A 548 -0.41 41.71 4.69
C SER A 548 -1.08 42.48 3.53
N GLY A 549 -1.99 43.43 3.83
CA GLY A 549 -2.66 44.27 2.83
C GLY A 549 -1.99 45.63 2.62
N GLY A 550 -2.67 46.53 1.88
CA GLY A 550 -2.23 47.92 1.69
C GLY A 550 -1.17 48.11 0.61
N PHE A 551 -1.02 47.14 -0.28
CA PHE A 551 -0.07 47.15 -1.39
C PHE A 551 -0.64 47.72 -2.70
N GLY A 552 -1.88 48.23 -2.68
CA GLY A 552 -2.53 48.87 -3.82
C GLY A 552 -3.05 47.88 -4.87
N GLY A 553 -3.26 46.62 -4.49
CA GLY A 553 -3.81 45.59 -5.37
C GLY A 553 -5.31 45.74 -5.62
N LYS A 554 -5.84 44.95 -6.57
CA LYS A 554 -7.28 44.90 -6.83
C LYS A 554 -8.04 44.37 -5.61
N ARG A 555 -9.24 44.90 -5.38
CA ARG A 555 -10.09 44.53 -4.22
C ARG A 555 -11.07 43.41 -4.52
N THR A 556 -11.29 43.07 -5.79
CA THR A 556 -12.25 42.08 -6.26
C THR A 556 -11.62 41.21 -7.36
N SER A 557 -12.19 40.02 -7.57
CA SER A 557 -11.80 39.09 -8.64
C SER A 557 -13.04 38.58 -9.35
N GLU A 558 -12.99 38.45 -10.67
CA GLU A 558 -14.01 37.73 -11.45
C GLU A 558 -13.86 36.21 -11.32
N LYS A 559 -12.72 35.71 -10.84
CA LYS A 559 -12.45 34.27 -10.65
C LYS A 559 -13.06 33.71 -9.37
N ILE A 560 -13.47 34.57 -8.44
CA ILE A 560 -14.06 34.13 -7.17
C ILE A 560 -15.48 33.62 -7.38
N LYS A 561 -15.80 32.46 -6.81
CA LYS A 561 -17.19 32.00 -6.72
C LYS A 561 -17.95 32.90 -5.75
N VAL A 562 -18.98 33.58 -6.25
CA VAL A 562 -19.72 34.61 -5.51
C VAL A 562 -20.52 34.00 -4.36
N ALA A 563 -20.34 34.56 -3.16
CA ALA A 563 -21.20 34.33 -1.99
C ALA A 563 -22.48 35.17 -2.13
N ILE A 564 -23.65 34.61 -1.81
CA ILE A 564 -24.95 35.23 -2.09
C ILE A 564 -25.69 35.48 -0.78
N ALA A 565 -26.23 36.68 -0.61
CA ALA A 565 -27.01 37.04 0.57
C ALA A 565 -28.21 36.10 0.78
N THR A 566 -28.61 35.92 2.03
CA THR A 566 -29.81 35.16 2.37
C THR A 566 -31.07 35.96 1.99
N PRO A 567 -32.17 35.28 1.60
CA PRO A 567 -33.43 35.94 1.30
C PRO A 567 -33.98 36.73 2.49
N SER A 568 -34.50 37.94 2.25
CA SER A 568 -35.11 38.80 3.28
C SER A 568 -36.55 38.38 3.61
N ARG A 569 -36.73 37.12 4.02
CA ARG A 569 -38.00 36.51 4.49
C ARG A 569 -37.70 35.47 5.59
N PRO A 570 -38.69 34.97 6.35
CA PRO A 570 -38.45 33.88 7.31
C PRO A 570 -37.87 32.61 6.65
N PRO A 571 -37.00 31.85 7.34
CA PRO A 571 -36.44 30.60 6.82
C PRO A 571 -37.51 29.53 6.64
N ASP A 572 -37.36 28.71 5.61
CA ASP A 572 -38.23 27.57 5.33
C ASP A 572 -37.95 26.40 6.29
N ALA A 573 -36.72 26.31 6.78
CA ALA A 573 -36.31 25.30 7.73
C ALA A 573 -35.22 25.81 8.67
N VAL A 574 -35.23 25.31 9.89
CA VAL A 574 -34.20 25.55 10.89
C VAL A 574 -33.83 24.21 11.51
N ILE A 575 -32.53 23.90 11.54
CA ILE A 575 -31.99 22.73 12.26
C ILE A 575 -30.97 23.22 13.28
N THR A 576 -31.03 22.62 14.46
CA THR A 576 -30.12 22.91 15.58
C THR A 576 -29.32 21.65 15.90
N ASP A 577 -28.00 21.79 16.04
CA ASP A 577 -27.11 20.71 16.47
C ASP A 577 -26.06 21.23 17.46
N TYR A 578 -25.75 20.42 18.47
CA TYR A 578 -24.86 20.78 19.57
C TYR A 578 -23.45 20.26 19.28
N THR A 579 -22.46 21.16 19.28
CA THR A 579 -21.06 20.74 19.12
C THR A 579 -20.53 20.19 20.43
N SER A 580 -19.80 19.08 20.41
CA SER A 580 -19.11 18.58 21.61
C SER A 580 -18.01 19.54 22.07
N LEU A 581 -17.67 19.53 23.37
CA LEU A 581 -16.44 20.19 23.85
C LEU A 581 -15.18 19.66 23.14
N ASN A 582 -15.21 18.40 22.71
CA ASN A 582 -14.11 17.77 21.96
C ASN A 582 -14.25 17.91 20.43
N GLN A 583 -15.20 18.71 19.93
CA GLN A 583 -15.51 18.73 18.48
C GLN A 583 -14.29 19.14 17.63
N ALA A 584 -13.54 20.16 18.06
CA ALA A 584 -12.31 20.57 17.37
C ALA A 584 -11.22 19.50 17.46
N ALA A 585 -11.07 18.84 18.61
CA ALA A 585 -10.12 17.76 18.84
C ALA A 585 -10.40 16.51 17.99
N LEU A 586 -11.67 16.24 17.71
CA LEU A 586 -12.10 15.17 16.81
C LEU A 586 -11.93 15.56 15.34
N TYR A 587 -12.43 16.74 14.94
CA TYR A 587 -12.41 17.18 13.55
C TYR A 587 -11.00 17.27 12.98
N ARG A 588 -10.03 17.79 13.76
CA ARG A 588 -8.63 17.93 13.34
C ARG A 588 -7.98 16.62 12.90
N LEU A 589 -8.44 15.48 13.42
CA LEU A 589 -7.95 14.16 13.02
C LEU A 589 -8.22 13.86 11.54
N SER A 590 -9.17 14.56 10.92
CA SER A 590 -9.44 14.47 9.48
C SER A 590 -8.28 15.04 8.64
N GLY A 591 -7.45 15.94 9.18
CA GLY A 591 -6.26 16.43 8.48
C GLY A 591 -5.85 17.88 8.73
N ASP A 592 -6.62 18.67 9.48
CA ASP A 592 -6.25 20.06 9.83
C ASP A 592 -5.59 20.10 11.22
N TRP A 593 -4.26 20.09 11.24
CA TRP A 593 -3.49 20.00 12.49
C TRP A 593 -3.17 21.36 13.12
N ASN A 594 -3.75 22.47 12.62
CA ASN A 594 -3.43 23.82 13.10
C ASN A 594 -3.62 23.95 14.64
N PRO A 595 -2.57 24.32 15.40
CA PRO A 595 -2.63 24.40 16.86
C PRO A 595 -3.68 25.39 17.39
N LEU A 596 -4.08 26.39 16.60
CA LEU A 596 -5.20 27.32 16.87
C LEU A 596 -6.46 26.63 17.42
N HIS A 597 -6.72 25.41 16.98
CA HIS A 597 -7.95 24.68 17.30
C HIS A 597 -7.85 23.77 18.52
N ILE A 598 -6.70 23.70 19.21
CA ILE A 598 -6.52 22.83 20.37
C ILE A 598 -5.60 23.39 21.47
N ASP A 599 -4.60 24.20 21.13
CA ASP A 599 -3.64 24.78 22.07
C ASP A 599 -4.06 26.20 22.50
N PRO A 600 -4.40 26.43 23.78
CA PRO A 600 -4.78 27.76 24.27
C PRO A 600 -3.69 28.82 24.10
N ASN A 601 -2.41 28.46 24.21
CA ASN A 601 -1.32 29.44 24.04
C ASN A 601 -1.26 29.92 22.60
N PHE A 602 -1.40 29.00 21.64
CA PHE A 602 -1.39 29.33 20.22
C PHE A 602 -2.65 30.11 19.80
N ALA A 603 -3.82 29.75 20.34
CA ALA A 603 -5.06 30.50 20.12
C ALA A 603 -4.93 31.97 20.58
N ASN A 604 -4.36 32.20 21.76
CA ASN A 604 -4.10 33.55 22.28
C ASN A 604 -3.13 34.33 21.39
N LEU A 605 -2.04 33.70 20.93
CA LEU A 605 -1.12 34.32 19.97
C LEU A 605 -1.79 34.71 18.64
N ALA A 606 -2.80 33.94 18.21
CA ALA A 606 -3.61 34.21 17.03
C ALA A 606 -4.75 35.22 17.28
N GLY A 607 -4.89 35.75 18.50
CA GLY A 607 -5.89 36.76 18.86
C GLY A 607 -7.25 36.21 19.30
N PHE A 608 -7.31 34.95 19.74
CA PHE A 608 -8.52 34.32 20.29
C PHE A 608 -8.31 33.95 21.76
N GLU A 609 -9.30 34.25 22.61
CA GLU A 609 -9.21 33.98 24.06
C GLU A 609 -9.05 32.49 24.42
N LYS A 610 -9.53 31.60 23.55
CA LYS A 610 -9.46 30.14 23.69
C LYS A 610 -9.54 29.46 22.31
N PRO A 611 -9.19 28.16 22.21
CA PRO A 611 -9.27 27.45 20.94
C PRO A 611 -10.68 27.50 20.32
N ILE A 612 -10.73 27.82 19.03
CA ILE A 612 -11.96 27.91 18.25
C ILE A 612 -12.19 26.64 17.44
N LEU A 613 -13.44 26.35 17.10
CA LEU A 613 -13.79 25.31 16.15
C LEU A 613 -13.38 25.73 14.74
N HIS A 614 -12.95 24.76 13.93
CA HIS A 614 -12.61 24.99 12.52
C HIS A 614 -13.84 25.53 11.77
N GLY A 615 -13.67 26.58 10.95
CA GLY A 615 -14.77 27.07 10.09
C GLY A 615 -15.28 25.97 9.16
N LEU A 616 -14.39 25.14 8.63
CA LEU A 616 -14.73 23.97 7.79
C LEU A 616 -15.48 22.86 8.55
N CYS A 617 -15.40 22.82 9.89
CA CYS A 617 -16.23 21.93 10.71
C CYS A 617 -17.67 22.46 10.73
N THR A 618 -17.89 23.73 11.10
CA THR A 618 -19.20 24.39 11.06
C THR A 618 -19.82 24.34 9.65
N PHE A 619 -18.99 24.45 8.61
CA PHE A 619 -19.38 24.25 7.21
C PHE A 619 -19.93 22.86 6.96
N GLY A 620 -19.25 21.82 7.45
CA GLY A 620 -19.71 20.43 7.36
C GLY A 620 -21.03 20.19 8.08
N PHE A 621 -21.20 20.71 9.31
CA PHE A 621 -22.48 20.68 10.04
C PHE A 621 -23.61 21.30 9.20
N SER A 622 -23.38 22.50 8.66
CA SER A 622 -24.39 23.23 7.88
C SER A 622 -24.76 22.48 6.59
N ALA A 623 -23.77 21.90 5.90
CA ALA A 623 -24.01 21.07 4.72
C ALA A 623 -24.81 19.79 5.06
N ARG A 624 -24.52 19.16 6.22
CA ARG A 624 -25.26 18.00 6.71
C ARG A 624 -26.71 18.35 7.01
N HIS A 625 -26.98 19.49 7.64
CA HIS A 625 -28.34 19.98 7.87
C HIS A 625 -29.12 20.20 6.58
N VAL A 626 -28.48 20.79 5.55
CA VAL A 626 -29.12 20.96 4.24
C VAL A 626 -29.42 19.61 3.58
N LEU A 627 -28.47 18.67 3.61
CA LEU A 627 -28.67 17.32 3.07
C LEU A 627 -29.80 16.58 3.79
N GLN A 628 -29.80 16.62 5.12
CA GLN A 628 -30.82 16.00 5.96
C GLN A 628 -32.20 16.57 5.64
N LYS A 629 -32.31 17.89 5.47
CA LYS A 629 -33.59 18.56 5.28
C LYS A 629 -34.13 18.50 3.86
N PHE A 630 -33.28 18.71 2.86
CA PHE A 630 -33.70 18.95 1.46
C PHE A 630 -33.24 17.86 0.48
N ALA A 631 -32.36 16.94 0.92
CA ALA A 631 -31.85 15.84 0.11
C ALA A 631 -32.12 14.44 0.69
N ASP A 632 -32.76 14.31 1.85
CA ASP A 632 -32.96 13.03 2.54
C ASP A 632 -31.65 12.25 2.77
N ASN A 633 -30.56 12.98 3.06
CA ASN A 633 -29.20 12.43 3.15
C ASN A 633 -28.71 11.70 1.88
N ASP A 634 -29.32 11.95 0.72
CA ASP A 634 -28.83 11.49 -0.57
C ASP A 634 -27.67 12.37 -1.05
N VAL A 635 -26.45 11.85 -0.88
CA VAL A 635 -25.21 12.52 -1.28
C VAL A 635 -25.09 12.70 -2.79
N SER A 636 -25.78 11.88 -3.60
CA SER A 636 -25.75 11.99 -5.05
C SER A 636 -26.43 13.27 -5.55
N ARG A 637 -27.30 13.87 -4.72
CA ARG A 637 -27.96 15.15 -5.02
C ARG A 637 -27.08 16.35 -4.69
N PHE A 638 -25.96 16.20 -4.00
CA PHE A 638 -25.12 17.33 -3.65
C PHE A 638 -24.29 17.79 -4.87
N LYS A 639 -24.50 19.02 -5.34
CA LYS A 639 -23.76 19.57 -6.48
C LYS A 639 -22.62 20.49 -6.02
N SER A 640 -22.95 21.51 -5.24
CA SER A 640 -21.96 22.45 -4.74
C SER A 640 -22.40 23.18 -3.49
N ILE A 641 -21.45 23.79 -2.80
CA ILE A 641 -21.68 24.62 -1.62
C ILE A 641 -20.74 25.83 -1.66
N LYS A 642 -21.24 26.99 -1.26
CA LYS A 642 -20.46 28.22 -1.03
C LYS A 642 -20.78 28.75 0.36
N ALA A 643 -19.77 29.21 1.09
CA ALA A 643 -19.96 29.87 2.38
C ALA A 643 -18.91 30.96 2.65
N ARG A 644 -19.30 32.00 3.40
CA ARG A 644 -18.39 32.97 4.02
C ARG A 644 -18.37 32.77 5.54
N PHE A 645 -17.17 32.62 6.09
CA PHE A 645 -16.96 32.54 7.54
C PHE A 645 -16.93 33.97 8.10
N ALA A 646 -17.79 34.23 9.09
CA ALA A 646 -18.01 35.58 9.61
C ALA A 646 -17.48 35.78 11.03
N LYS A 647 -17.65 34.77 11.89
CA LYS A 647 -17.27 34.82 13.31
C LYS A 647 -16.80 33.45 13.80
N PRO A 648 -15.94 33.38 14.84
CA PRO A 648 -15.49 32.13 15.42
C PRO A 648 -16.64 31.40 16.14
N VAL A 649 -16.57 30.07 16.15
CA VAL A 649 -17.39 29.19 16.98
C VAL A 649 -16.50 28.58 18.04
N TYR A 650 -16.97 28.41 19.26
CA TYR A 650 -16.27 27.68 20.30
C TYR A 650 -16.87 26.28 20.48
N PRO A 651 -16.05 25.21 20.59
CA PRO A 651 -16.55 23.86 20.88
C PRO A 651 -17.43 23.86 22.14
N GLY A 652 -18.57 23.16 22.09
CA GLY A 652 -19.58 23.18 23.15
C GLY A 652 -20.73 24.19 22.92
N GLN A 653 -20.67 25.00 21.86
CA GLN A 653 -21.78 25.88 21.48
C GLN A 653 -22.76 25.18 20.55
N THR A 654 -23.99 25.72 20.50
CA THR A 654 -25.07 25.19 19.69
C THR A 654 -25.16 25.92 18.35
N LEU A 655 -25.08 25.16 17.26
CA LEU A 655 -25.22 25.68 15.91
C LEU A 655 -26.69 25.63 15.48
N GLN A 656 -27.24 26.75 15.04
CA GLN A 656 -28.55 26.84 14.41
C GLN A 656 -28.38 27.23 12.94
N THR A 657 -28.72 26.33 12.03
CA THR A 657 -28.68 26.55 10.57
C THR A 657 -30.07 26.89 10.07
N GLU A 658 -30.22 28.12 9.58
CA GLU A 658 -31.43 28.64 8.96
C GLU A 658 -31.31 28.50 7.44
N MET A 659 -32.35 27.99 6.79
CA MET A 659 -32.31 27.58 5.39
C MET A 659 -33.52 28.09 4.62
N TRP A 660 -33.28 28.59 3.41
CA TRP A 660 -34.29 29.08 2.47
C TRP A 660 -34.12 28.35 1.13
N LYS A 661 -35.20 27.75 0.64
CA LYS A 661 -35.22 27.04 -0.63
C LYS A 661 -35.69 27.99 -1.74
N GLU A 662 -34.88 28.07 -2.79
CA GLU A 662 -35.22 28.70 -4.08
C GLU A 662 -34.85 27.71 -5.19
N ASP A 663 -35.87 27.04 -5.75
CA ASP A 663 -35.73 25.92 -6.67
C ASP A 663 -34.82 24.80 -6.11
N ASN A 664 -33.66 24.60 -6.76
CA ASN A 664 -32.64 23.62 -6.40
C ASN A 664 -31.51 24.21 -5.54
N ARG A 665 -31.55 25.51 -5.25
CA ARG A 665 -30.58 26.19 -4.38
C ARG A 665 -31.18 26.36 -3.00
N ILE A 666 -30.44 25.93 -1.99
CA ILE A 666 -30.75 26.16 -0.58
C ILE A 666 -29.81 27.22 -0.07
N HIS A 667 -30.29 28.45 0.07
CA HIS A 667 -29.57 29.50 0.78
C HIS A 667 -29.55 29.14 2.27
N PHE A 668 -28.45 29.40 2.95
CA PHE A 668 -28.38 29.17 4.38
C PHE A 668 -27.49 30.19 5.10
N GLN A 669 -27.73 30.31 6.39
CA GLN A 669 -26.80 30.91 7.33
C GLN A 669 -26.75 30.05 8.58
N THR A 670 -25.65 30.12 9.32
CA THR A 670 -25.50 29.41 10.59
C THR A 670 -25.15 30.42 11.66
N LYS A 671 -25.87 30.36 12.78
CA LYS A 671 -25.64 31.20 13.94
C LYS A 671 -25.39 30.36 15.20
N ILE A 672 -24.74 30.98 16.17
CA ILE A 672 -24.64 30.44 17.53
C ILE A 672 -25.96 30.73 18.22
N GLN A 673 -26.68 29.69 18.68
CA GLN A 673 -28.00 29.88 19.27
C GLN A 673 -27.95 30.73 20.55
N GLU A 674 -26.88 30.55 21.34
CA GLU A 674 -26.70 31.22 22.64
C GLU A 674 -26.46 32.73 22.50
N THR A 675 -25.78 33.18 21.43
CA THR A 675 -25.41 34.59 21.26
C THR A 675 -26.16 35.30 20.13
N GLY A 676 -26.78 34.53 19.21
CA GLY A 676 -27.38 35.05 17.98
C GLY A 676 -26.34 35.43 16.90
N ASP A 677 -25.05 35.23 17.15
CA ASP A 677 -24.00 35.61 16.22
C ASP A 677 -24.02 34.75 14.95
N ILE A 678 -24.06 35.40 13.79
CA ILE A 678 -23.92 34.72 12.49
C ILE A 678 -22.45 34.33 12.29
N VAL A 679 -22.18 33.03 12.18
CA VAL A 679 -20.85 32.45 12.00
C VAL A 679 -20.58 31.99 10.57
N ILE A 680 -21.64 31.59 9.85
CA ILE A 680 -21.62 31.41 8.39
C ILE A 680 -22.67 32.31 7.78
N SER A 681 -22.24 33.16 6.85
CA SER A 681 -23.07 34.12 6.14
C SER A 681 -22.98 33.93 4.63
N ASN A 682 -23.94 34.50 3.91
CA ASN A 682 -23.96 34.56 2.45
C ASN A 682 -23.70 33.20 1.78
N ALA A 683 -24.35 32.15 2.28
CA ALA A 683 -24.04 30.78 1.92
C ALA A 683 -25.19 30.11 1.16
N TYR A 684 -24.84 29.12 0.35
CA TYR A 684 -25.81 28.29 -0.34
C TYR A 684 -25.27 26.89 -0.61
N VAL A 685 -26.18 25.94 -0.77
CA VAL A 685 -25.95 24.62 -1.36
C VAL A 685 -26.78 24.51 -2.63
N ASP A 686 -26.15 24.15 -3.73
CA ASP A 686 -26.86 23.71 -4.93
C ASP A 686 -27.07 22.20 -4.85
N LEU A 687 -28.32 21.78 -5.02
CA LEU A 687 -28.69 20.39 -5.17
C LEU A 687 -28.97 20.08 -6.64
N LEU A 688 -28.74 18.85 -7.06
CA LEU A 688 -29.31 18.33 -8.28
C LEU A 688 -30.81 18.13 -8.07
N PRO A 689 -31.63 18.35 -9.12
CA PRO A 689 -33.03 17.99 -9.07
C PRO A 689 -33.14 16.51 -8.69
N PRO A 690 -34.20 16.10 -7.98
CA PRO A 690 -34.52 14.69 -7.86
C PRO A 690 -34.52 14.13 -9.28
N SER A 691 -33.68 13.13 -9.55
CA SER A 691 -33.72 12.42 -10.81
C SER A 691 -35.19 12.06 -11.09
N GLY A 692 -35.70 12.35 -12.28
CA GLY A 692 -37.07 11.96 -12.69
C GLY A 692 -37.28 10.44 -12.77
N ILE A 693 -36.36 9.66 -12.21
CA ILE A 693 -36.55 8.28 -11.82
C ILE A 693 -37.06 8.37 -10.39
N PRO A 694 -38.33 8.01 -10.10
CA PRO A 694 -38.86 8.13 -8.77
C PRO A 694 -37.88 7.48 -7.79
N ALA A 695 -37.47 8.21 -6.75
CA ALA A 695 -37.08 7.54 -5.52
C ALA A 695 -38.21 6.54 -5.25
N LYS A 696 -37.90 5.24 -5.23
CA LYS A 696 -38.86 4.24 -4.80
C LYS A 696 -39.31 4.67 -3.40
N LYS A 697 -40.46 5.36 -3.33
CA LYS A 697 -41.32 5.30 -2.16
C LYS A 697 -41.38 3.82 -1.83
N HIS A 698 -41.02 3.43 -0.61
CA HIS A 698 -41.51 2.15 -0.10
C HIS A 698 -43.02 2.15 -0.37
N PRO A 699 -43.53 1.25 -1.23
CA PRO A 699 -44.96 1.09 -1.32
C PRO A 699 -45.37 0.45 0.00
N GLU A 700 -46.16 1.17 0.79
CA GLU A 700 -47.04 0.51 1.73
C GLU A 700 -47.93 -0.44 0.91
N GLY A 701 -47.52 -1.71 0.82
CA GLY A 701 -48.25 -2.76 0.12
C GLY A 701 -47.36 -3.75 -0.65
N GLY A 702 -47.03 -4.88 0.00
CA GLY A 702 -46.98 -6.18 -0.69
C GLY A 702 -45.85 -6.51 -1.68
N GLU A 703 -44.80 -5.69 -1.86
CA GLU A 703 -43.72 -6.02 -2.79
C GLU A 703 -42.74 -7.08 -2.24
N LEU A 704 -42.24 -7.95 -3.13
CA LEU A 704 -41.27 -9.00 -2.83
C LEU A 704 -39.85 -8.40 -2.72
N GLN A 705 -39.11 -8.74 -1.68
CA GLN A 705 -37.73 -8.26 -1.44
C GLN A 705 -36.78 -8.71 -2.57
N SER A 706 -37.01 -9.89 -3.12
CA SER A 706 -36.27 -10.44 -4.26
C SER A 706 -36.32 -9.57 -5.52
N THR A 707 -37.35 -8.75 -5.71
CA THR A 707 -37.47 -7.84 -6.87
C THR A 707 -36.26 -6.92 -7.01
N LEU A 708 -35.78 -6.34 -5.89
CA LEU A 708 -34.64 -5.44 -5.89
C LEU A 708 -33.34 -6.13 -6.32
N VAL A 709 -33.21 -7.41 -5.96
CA VAL A 709 -32.03 -8.21 -6.32
C VAL A 709 -32.03 -8.51 -7.83
N PHE A 710 -33.16 -8.88 -8.41
CA PHE A 710 -33.24 -9.13 -9.86
C PHE A 710 -33.01 -7.85 -10.69
N GLU A 711 -33.50 -6.71 -10.24
CA GLU A 711 -33.21 -5.41 -10.86
C GLU A 711 -31.71 -5.08 -10.81
N GLU A 712 -31.05 -5.32 -9.68
CA GLU A 712 -29.61 -5.09 -9.50
C GLU A 712 -28.76 -6.05 -10.35
N ILE A 713 -29.14 -7.33 -10.45
CA ILE A 713 -28.50 -8.28 -11.37
C ILE A 713 -28.62 -7.76 -12.82
N ASN A 714 -29.81 -7.28 -13.22
CA ASN A 714 -30.01 -6.72 -14.56
C ASN A 714 -29.09 -5.52 -14.83
N ARG A 715 -28.93 -4.64 -13.83
CA ARG A 715 -28.05 -3.47 -13.91
C ARG A 715 -26.60 -3.90 -14.12
N ARG A 716 -26.11 -4.85 -13.32
CA ARG A 716 -24.71 -5.35 -13.39
C ARG A 716 -24.40 -6.09 -14.69
N LEU A 717 -25.37 -6.79 -15.27
CA LEU A 717 -25.18 -7.44 -16.57
C LEU A 717 -24.89 -6.44 -17.71
N LYS A 718 -25.21 -5.15 -17.54
CA LYS A 718 -24.79 -4.14 -18.53
C LYS A 718 -23.26 -3.96 -18.57
N ASP A 719 -22.59 -4.13 -17.44
CA ASP A 719 -21.15 -3.88 -17.29
C ASP A 719 -20.33 -5.16 -17.56
N VAL A 720 -20.73 -6.29 -16.97
CA VAL A 720 -19.97 -7.56 -17.01
C VAL A 720 -20.62 -8.65 -17.86
N GLY A 721 -21.79 -8.37 -18.45
CA GLY A 721 -22.66 -9.40 -19.01
C GLY A 721 -22.07 -10.25 -20.14
N LYS A 722 -21.21 -9.67 -20.99
CA LYS A 722 -20.57 -10.44 -22.08
C LYS A 722 -19.66 -11.55 -21.55
N GLU A 723 -18.95 -11.30 -20.45
CA GLU A 723 -18.09 -12.31 -19.82
C GLU A 723 -18.92 -13.38 -19.11
N VAL A 724 -19.99 -12.95 -18.44
CA VAL A 724 -20.92 -13.84 -17.73
C VAL A 724 -21.64 -14.77 -18.72
N VAL A 725 -22.17 -14.25 -19.83
CA VAL A 725 -22.80 -15.03 -20.90
C VAL A 725 -21.84 -16.09 -21.44
N LYS A 726 -20.57 -15.72 -21.73
CA LYS A 726 -19.56 -16.66 -22.26
C LYS A 726 -19.28 -17.83 -21.31
N LYS A 727 -19.30 -17.59 -20.00
CA LYS A 727 -19.00 -18.61 -18.99
C LYS A 727 -20.22 -19.46 -18.60
N VAL A 728 -21.41 -18.87 -18.57
CA VAL A 728 -22.64 -19.53 -18.10
C VAL A 728 -23.41 -20.21 -19.24
N ASN A 729 -23.68 -19.47 -20.32
CA ASN A 729 -24.41 -19.92 -21.52
C ASN A 729 -25.71 -20.70 -21.21
N ALA A 730 -26.61 -20.11 -20.41
CA ALA A 730 -27.84 -20.76 -19.95
C ALA A 730 -28.95 -19.76 -19.60
N VAL A 731 -30.20 -20.23 -19.52
CA VAL A 731 -31.39 -19.49 -19.11
C VAL A 731 -31.94 -20.05 -17.80
N PHE A 732 -32.08 -19.19 -16.79
CA PHE A 732 -32.58 -19.53 -15.47
C PHE A 732 -33.92 -18.88 -15.22
N GLU A 733 -34.94 -19.66 -14.89
CA GLU A 733 -36.24 -19.17 -14.43
C GLU A 733 -36.34 -19.31 -12.92
N TRP A 734 -36.81 -18.27 -12.24
CA TRP A 734 -36.95 -18.21 -10.79
C TRP A 734 -38.42 -18.03 -10.43
N HIS A 735 -38.95 -18.91 -9.59
CA HIS A 735 -40.30 -18.83 -9.04
C HIS A 735 -40.17 -18.42 -7.58
N ILE A 736 -40.38 -17.14 -7.32
CA ILE A 736 -40.39 -16.60 -5.97
C ILE A 736 -41.74 -16.88 -5.34
N THR A 737 -41.74 -17.53 -4.19
CA THR A 737 -42.96 -17.86 -3.44
C THR A 737 -43.12 -16.96 -2.21
N LYS A 738 -44.37 -16.67 -1.83
CA LYS A 738 -44.71 -16.00 -0.57
C LYS A 738 -45.99 -16.64 -0.03
N GLY A 739 -45.96 -17.09 1.23
CA GLY A 739 -47.07 -17.84 1.81
C GLY A 739 -47.40 -19.15 1.08
N GLY A 740 -46.41 -19.81 0.46
CA GLY A 740 -46.56 -21.10 -0.24
C GLY A 740 -47.03 -21.02 -1.70
N ASN A 741 -47.45 -19.85 -2.17
CA ASN A 741 -47.85 -19.62 -3.57
C ASN A 741 -46.76 -18.87 -4.35
N THR A 742 -46.63 -19.13 -5.65
CA THR A 742 -45.72 -18.35 -6.52
C THR A 742 -46.23 -16.91 -6.63
N ALA A 743 -45.47 -15.98 -6.06
CA ALA A 743 -45.77 -14.56 -6.01
C ALA A 743 -45.14 -13.79 -7.19
N ALA A 744 -44.00 -14.26 -7.72
CA ALA A 744 -43.42 -13.72 -8.95
C ALA A 744 -42.60 -14.77 -9.71
N LYS A 745 -42.47 -14.56 -11.02
CA LYS A 745 -41.51 -15.26 -11.87
C LYS A 745 -40.50 -14.29 -12.45
N TRP A 746 -39.23 -14.69 -12.49
CA TRP A 746 -38.14 -13.92 -13.06
C TRP A 746 -37.31 -14.80 -13.99
N THR A 747 -36.81 -14.24 -15.07
CA THR A 747 -35.90 -14.95 -15.98
C THR A 747 -34.58 -14.21 -16.08
N ILE A 748 -33.49 -14.94 -15.89
CA ILE A 748 -32.12 -14.52 -16.18
C ILE A 748 -31.67 -15.27 -17.44
N ASP A 749 -31.65 -14.58 -18.57
CA ASP A 749 -31.22 -15.12 -19.86
C ASP A 749 -29.76 -14.75 -20.11
N LEU A 750 -28.87 -15.75 -20.09
CA LEU A 750 -27.44 -15.62 -20.33
C LEU A 750 -26.99 -16.41 -21.57
N LYS A 751 -27.85 -16.56 -22.59
CA LYS A 751 -27.49 -17.22 -23.86
C LYS A 751 -26.95 -16.25 -24.91
N ASN A 752 -27.41 -15.01 -24.92
CA ASN A 752 -27.13 -14.07 -26.02
C ASN A 752 -26.72 -12.67 -25.54
N GLY A 753 -25.93 -11.96 -26.34
CA GLY A 753 -25.55 -10.56 -26.09
C GLY A 753 -24.79 -10.34 -24.78
N SER A 754 -25.23 -9.37 -23.99
CA SER A 754 -24.77 -9.14 -22.60
C SER A 754 -25.63 -9.87 -21.56
N GLY A 755 -26.58 -10.69 -21.98
CA GLY A 755 -27.60 -11.26 -21.11
C GLY A 755 -28.63 -10.22 -20.67
N LYS A 756 -29.78 -10.71 -20.20
CA LYS A 756 -30.90 -9.87 -19.71
C LYS A 756 -31.60 -10.52 -18.53
N VAL A 757 -32.10 -9.69 -17.61
CA VAL A 757 -33.06 -10.12 -16.59
C VAL A 757 -34.39 -9.43 -16.83
N TYR A 758 -35.48 -10.18 -16.76
CA TYR A 758 -36.83 -9.67 -16.93
C TYR A 758 -37.82 -10.43 -16.04
N GLN A 759 -38.91 -9.74 -15.67
CA GLN A 759 -40.00 -10.34 -14.91
C GLN A 759 -40.92 -11.10 -15.88
N GLY A 760 -41.24 -12.35 -15.55
CA GLY A 760 -42.00 -13.27 -16.39
C GLY A 760 -41.30 -14.60 -16.62
N PRO A 761 -42.03 -15.60 -17.17
CA PRO A 761 -41.44 -16.87 -17.60
C PRO A 761 -40.48 -16.66 -18.77
N ALA A 762 -39.59 -17.62 -19.01
CA ALA A 762 -38.63 -17.49 -20.10
C ALA A 762 -39.33 -17.42 -21.46
N GLU A 763 -38.88 -16.51 -22.33
CA GLU A 763 -39.35 -16.34 -23.71
C GLU A 763 -38.99 -17.53 -24.63
N GLY A 764 -38.26 -18.54 -24.12
CA GLY A 764 -37.80 -19.72 -24.85
C GLY A 764 -37.50 -20.91 -23.91
N SER A 765 -36.64 -21.84 -24.34
CA SER A 765 -36.31 -23.03 -23.54
C SER A 765 -35.53 -22.67 -22.26
N THR A 766 -36.11 -22.91 -21.09
CA THR A 766 -35.46 -22.78 -19.78
C THR A 766 -34.53 -23.95 -19.51
N ASP A 767 -33.27 -23.67 -19.15
CA ASP A 767 -32.30 -24.73 -18.82
C ASP A 767 -32.40 -25.15 -17.35
N THR A 768 -32.70 -24.21 -16.45
CA THR A 768 -32.89 -24.48 -15.02
C THR A 768 -34.01 -23.62 -14.45
N THR A 769 -34.92 -24.23 -13.68
CA THR A 769 -35.94 -23.52 -12.91
C THR A 769 -35.65 -23.65 -11.42
N ILE A 770 -35.63 -22.53 -10.69
CA ILE A 770 -35.38 -22.47 -9.25
C ILE A 770 -36.62 -21.93 -8.55
N ILE A 771 -37.08 -22.59 -7.49
CA ILE A 771 -38.26 -22.23 -6.71
C ILE A 771 -37.82 -22.03 -5.27
N ILE A 772 -38.09 -20.85 -4.70
CA ILE A 772 -37.63 -20.47 -3.36
C ILE A 772 -38.58 -19.41 -2.77
N SER A 773 -38.71 -19.33 -1.44
CA SER A 773 -39.46 -18.24 -0.81
C SER A 773 -38.72 -16.91 -0.95
N ASP A 774 -39.46 -15.81 -0.92
CA ASP A 774 -38.88 -14.46 -0.93
C ASP A 774 -37.90 -14.28 0.24
N GLU A 775 -38.26 -14.78 1.41
CA GLU A 775 -37.43 -14.74 2.61
C GLU A 775 -36.14 -15.58 2.47
N ASP A 776 -36.24 -16.84 2.00
CA ASP A 776 -35.08 -17.73 1.87
C ASP A 776 -34.15 -17.27 0.74
N PHE A 777 -34.72 -16.68 -0.32
CA PHE A 777 -33.93 -16.07 -1.39
C PHE A 777 -33.07 -14.94 -0.85
N MET A 778 -33.62 -14.10 0.03
CA MET A 778 -32.85 -13.04 0.68
C MET A 778 -31.80 -13.60 1.65
N GLU A 779 -32.09 -14.66 2.41
CA GLU A 779 -31.06 -15.32 3.24
C GLU A 779 -29.92 -15.89 2.41
N VAL A 780 -30.21 -16.45 1.22
CA VAL A 780 -29.21 -16.94 0.27
C VAL A 780 -28.35 -15.80 -0.27
N VAL A 781 -28.97 -14.70 -0.71
CA VAL A 781 -28.27 -13.53 -1.26
C VAL A 781 -27.38 -12.87 -0.19
N LEU A 782 -27.86 -12.80 1.06
CA LEU A 782 -27.11 -12.26 2.20
C LEU A 782 -26.03 -13.23 2.74
N GLY A 783 -25.89 -14.43 2.17
CA GLY A 783 -24.94 -15.45 2.61
C GLY A 783 -25.26 -16.08 3.97
N LYS A 784 -26.47 -15.85 4.51
CA LYS A 784 -26.95 -16.41 5.78
C LYS A 784 -27.46 -17.84 5.62
N LEU A 785 -27.96 -18.18 4.43
CA LEU A 785 -28.41 -19.52 4.07
C LEU A 785 -27.56 -20.08 2.92
N ASP A 786 -26.91 -21.21 3.15
CA ASP A 786 -26.18 -21.91 2.10
C ASP A 786 -27.16 -22.51 1.08
N PRO A 787 -27.01 -22.24 -0.24
CA PRO A 787 -27.95 -22.71 -1.26
C PRO A 787 -28.03 -24.23 -1.39
N GLN A 788 -26.93 -24.96 -1.13
CA GLN A 788 -26.94 -26.43 -1.17
C GLN A 788 -27.73 -26.98 0.02
N LYS A 789 -27.55 -26.42 1.22
CA LYS A 789 -28.37 -26.77 2.40
C LYS A 789 -29.84 -26.43 2.20
N ALA A 790 -30.15 -25.28 1.58
CA ALA A 790 -31.53 -24.93 1.23
C ALA A 790 -32.15 -25.94 0.27
N PHE A 791 -31.37 -26.43 -0.71
CA PHE A 791 -31.82 -27.46 -1.64
C PHE A 791 -32.09 -28.81 -0.96
N PHE A 792 -31.16 -29.32 -0.15
CA PHE A 792 -31.32 -30.61 0.53
C PHE A 792 -32.41 -30.60 1.62
N SER A 793 -32.70 -29.44 2.21
CA SER A 793 -33.80 -29.27 3.18
C SER A 793 -35.17 -29.05 2.52
N GLY A 794 -35.23 -28.95 1.19
CA GLY A 794 -36.47 -28.70 0.44
C GLY A 794 -36.97 -27.25 0.46
N ARG A 795 -36.23 -26.33 1.10
CA ARG A 795 -36.45 -24.88 1.15
C ARG A 795 -36.21 -24.19 -0.20
N LEU A 796 -35.26 -24.72 -0.97
CA LEU A 796 -35.02 -24.38 -2.38
C LEU A 796 -35.30 -25.63 -3.22
N LYS A 797 -36.08 -25.49 -4.30
CA LYS A 797 -36.28 -26.57 -5.28
C LYS A 797 -35.70 -26.14 -6.62
N ALA A 798 -35.03 -27.05 -7.31
CA ALA A 798 -34.48 -26.81 -8.64
C ALA A 798 -34.92 -27.91 -9.60
N ARG A 799 -35.22 -27.55 -10.85
CA ARG A 799 -35.63 -28.44 -11.94
C ARG A 799 -34.81 -28.13 -13.19
N GLY A 800 -34.64 -29.09 -14.09
CA GLY A 800 -33.78 -28.96 -15.27
C GLY A 800 -32.32 -29.31 -14.98
N ASN A 801 -31.37 -28.65 -15.65
CA ASN A 801 -29.94 -28.91 -15.48
C ASN A 801 -29.39 -28.16 -14.25
N ILE A 802 -29.42 -28.82 -13.10
CA ILE A 802 -29.03 -28.24 -11.80
C ILE A 802 -27.53 -27.87 -11.76
N MET A 803 -26.67 -28.53 -12.55
CA MET A 803 -25.24 -28.18 -12.59
C MET A 803 -24.98 -26.77 -13.14
N LEU A 804 -25.90 -26.22 -13.95
CA LEU A 804 -25.79 -24.86 -14.45
C LEU A 804 -26.04 -23.80 -13.36
N SER A 805 -26.84 -24.10 -12.33
CA SER A 805 -27.07 -23.13 -11.23
C SER A 805 -25.82 -22.93 -10.37
N GLN A 806 -24.95 -23.94 -10.28
CA GLN A 806 -23.64 -23.81 -9.61
C GLN A 806 -22.71 -22.86 -10.34
N LYS A 807 -22.70 -22.88 -11.69
CA LYS A 807 -21.92 -21.93 -12.49
C LYS A 807 -22.40 -20.50 -12.28
N LEU A 808 -23.72 -20.29 -12.26
CA LEU A 808 -24.32 -18.99 -11.97
C LEU A 808 -23.90 -18.49 -10.58
N GLN A 809 -23.93 -19.35 -9.57
CA GLN A 809 -23.53 -19.03 -8.20
C GLN A 809 -22.03 -18.64 -8.09
N MET A 810 -21.13 -19.42 -8.68
CA MET A 810 -19.68 -19.13 -8.65
C MET A 810 -19.39 -17.75 -9.24
N ILE A 811 -20.01 -17.44 -10.36
CA ILE A 811 -19.77 -16.19 -11.09
C ILE A 811 -20.39 -15.00 -10.34
N LEU A 812 -21.62 -15.11 -9.85
CA LEU A 812 -22.20 -14.05 -9.02
C LEU A 812 -21.38 -13.80 -7.75
N LYS A 813 -20.73 -14.84 -7.19
CA LYS A 813 -19.81 -14.71 -6.04
C LYS A 813 -18.49 -14.03 -6.40
N ASP A 814 -17.93 -14.31 -7.58
CA ASP A 814 -16.73 -13.64 -8.08
C ASP A 814 -16.96 -12.12 -8.28
N TYR A 815 -18.19 -11.73 -8.61
CA TYR A 815 -18.59 -10.33 -8.76
C TYR A 815 -19.33 -9.75 -7.53
N SER A 816 -19.47 -10.49 -6.42
CA SER A 816 -20.11 -10.03 -5.17
C SER A 816 -19.12 -9.47 -4.14
N LYS A 817 -17.81 -9.42 -4.45
CA LYS A 817 -16.73 -8.98 -3.55
C LYS A 817 -16.03 -7.67 -3.97
N LEU A 818 -16.73 -6.81 -4.70
CA LEU A 818 -16.29 -5.45 -5.03
C LEU A 818 -17.28 -4.42 -4.49
#